data_AF-A0A4U5V202-F1
#
_entry.id   AF-A0A4U5V202-F1
#
_cell.length_a   1.000
_cell.length_b   1.000
_cell.length_c   1.000
_cell.angle_alpha   90.00
_cell.angle_beta   90.00
_cell.angle_gamma   90.00
#
_symmetry.space_group_name_H-M   'P 1'
#
loop_
_entity.id
_entity.type
_entity.pdbx_description
1 polymer ?
#
loop_
_entity_poly.entity_id
_entity_poly.type
_entity_poly.pdbx_seq_one_letter_code
_entity_poly.pdbx_strand_id
1 'polypeptide(L)'
;MLQGSVESSGPRFNPLVVVELASDTKEEAIAWLLSRIRDPQQNGGAELLVEQLGPGVEDQGKENPNMFLVGATYQRLLSGAEEVGLFKEYNDGSMRGFTCANKNNFTNFKGDGDGFLSQAECQYIIKHELDTLRAKDETHVPGHTQAKLYPGKSIIRRLQSKGILVQIFPLHEQEELKRLSFSWYKRVKLSLQPLDDIRHYYGEGQALYFGFLEYFTFALVPMALIGVPYYLFDWEDYDKYVVFAVFNLIWCTVILELWKRFSASLAYNWGTLSRKKAFEEPRPGFHGVLGFNPVTGREEPLYPNTKRQLRIYLVSLPFVLLCLYLSLYVMMIYFQMEGWALSVYDEDPTFWTGILLFIPSIIYAVVIEIMNLIYRYAAEFLTEWENHRLESSYQNHLVLKVLVFNFVNCFASLFYIAFAMQDMVLLRQSLATLLITSQILNQFMEAFLPYWLQRRRNKKMIRKMQKRRTLEDKELPLAEQVRLEADMSTYLGTFDDYLELFLLFGYVSLFSCVYPLAAVLVVLNNITEVYSDAFKMCRVFKRPFSDPAANIGVWQLAFEAMSVIAVVTNCALIGMSPQVKAYFPESETQLILWTVAIEHGLLAFKFILTYLIPDVPKHIQIKLARLEFESLEALKKKKMLETSELSKVVQ
;
A
#
# COMPACT_ATOMS: atom_id res chain seq x y z
N MET A 1 17.08 -36.83 46.31
CA MET A 1 18.08 -36.33 45.33
C MET A 1 18.07 -37.35 44.19
N LEU A 2 17.43 -37.11 43.04
CA LEU A 2 17.67 -36.04 42.09
C LEU A 2 16.33 -35.59 41.47
N GLN A 3 16.02 -34.30 41.63
CA GLN A 3 15.05 -33.59 40.79
C GLN A 3 15.72 -33.38 39.43
N GLY A 4 15.21 -34.03 38.38
CA GLY A 4 15.46 -33.62 37.01
C GLY A 4 14.68 -32.35 36.75
N SER A 5 15.41 -31.25 36.55
CA SER A 5 14.87 -29.98 36.05
C SER A 5 14.23 -30.22 34.69
N VAL A 6 12.92 -30.02 34.58
CA VAL A 6 12.22 -29.89 33.31
C VAL A 6 12.77 -28.64 32.63
N GLU A 7 13.67 -28.82 31.66
CA GLU A 7 14.14 -27.75 30.80
C GLU A 7 12.94 -27.10 30.12
N SER A 8 12.85 -25.78 30.24
CA SER A 8 11.81 -24.97 29.61
C SER A 8 11.80 -25.20 28.09
N SER A 9 10.72 -25.78 27.58
CA SER A 9 10.46 -26.06 26.17
C SER A 9 10.18 -24.77 25.36
N GLY A 10 11.15 -23.87 25.28
CA GLY A 10 11.16 -22.74 24.36
C GLY A 10 11.99 -23.03 23.11
N PRO A 11 11.77 -22.32 22.00
CA PRO A 11 12.64 -22.42 20.81
C PRO A 11 14.08 -22.04 21.17
N ARG A 12 15.08 -22.62 20.49
CA ARG A 12 16.50 -22.36 20.80
C ARG A 12 16.98 -20.98 20.35
N PHE A 13 16.15 -20.27 19.59
CA PHE A 13 16.38 -18.92 19.08
C PHE A 13 15.06 -18.13 19.08
N ASN A 14 15.14 -16.82 18.88
CA ASN A 14 13.95 -15.96 18.78
C ASN A 14 13.24 -16.17 17.42
N PRO A 15 12.04 -16.75 17.37
CA PRO A 15 11.31 -17.00 16.13
C PRO A 15 10.77 -15.69 15.54
N LEU A 16 11.05 -15.43 14.26
CA LEU A 16 10.67 -14.17 13.62
C LEU A 16 9.64 -14.38 12.50
N VAL A 17 9.80 -15.45 11.72
CA VAL A 17 8.98 -15.76 10.54
C VAL A 17 8.50 -17.21 10.62
N VAL A 18 7.27 -17.45 10.20
CA VAL A 18 6.68 -18.79 10.09
C VAL A 18 6.58 -19.18 8.62
N VAL A 19 6.97 -20.41 8.32
CA VAL A 19 6.81 -21.06 7.02
C VAL A 19 5.85 -22.23 7.19
N GLU A 20 4.70 -22.17 6.51
CA GLU A 20 3.71 -23.24 6.52
C GLU A 20 3.67 -23.97 5.17
N LEU A 21 3.97 -25.26 5.20
CA LEU A 21 3.87 -26.14 4.02
C LEU A 21 2.55 -26.90 4.04
N ALA A 22 2.12 -27.39 2.87
CA ALA A 22 0.91 -28.20 2.77
C ALA A 22 1.06 -29.51 3.55
N SER A 23 -0.04 -30.01 4.12
CA SER A 23 -0.02 -31.22 4.97
C SER A 23 0.39 -32.49 4.23
N ASP A 24 0.23 -32.53 2.91
CA ASP A 24 0.61 -33.63 2.02
C ASP A 24 2.03 -33.48 1.42
N THR A 25 2.80 -32.50 1.88
CA THR A 25 4.18 -32.29 1.42
C THR A 25 5.06 -33.46 1.83
N LYS A 26 5.81 -34.02 0.87
CA LYS A 26 6.70 -35.17 1.10
C LYS A 26 7.88 -34.80 1.99
N GLU A 27 8.30 -35.70 2.86
CA GLU A 27 9.43 -35.50 3.79
C GLU A 27 10.74 -35.13 3.07
N GLU A 28 11.01 -35.71 1.90
CA GLU A 28 12.17 -35.37 1.07
C GLU A 28 12.18 -33.88 0.67
N ALA A 29 11.02 -33.32 0.30
CA ALA A 29 10.88 -31.92 -0.07
C ALA A 29 11.09 -31.00 1.13
N ILE A 30 10.56 -31.40 2.29
CA ILE A 30 10.73 -30.70 3.56
C ILE A 30 12.20 -30.67 3.94
N ALA A 31 12.87 -31.83 3.99
CA ALA A 31 14.27 -31.95 4.35
C ALA A 31 15.17 -31.14 3.41
N TRP A 32 14.90 -31.18 2.10
CA TRP A 32 15.62 -30.37 1.10
C TRP A 32 15.44 -28.87 1.34
N LEU A 33 14.21 -28.40 1.53
CA LEU A 33 13.94 -26.97 1.77
C LEU A 33 14.63 -26.50 3.05
N LEU A 34 14.53 -27.28 4.13
CA LEU A 34 15.17 -26.97 5.40
C LEU A 34 16.70 -26.96 5.28
N SER A 35 17.29 -27.86 4.48
CA SER A 35 18.72 -27.81 4.16
C SER A 35 19.07 -26.49 3.47
N ARG A 36 18.35 -26.12 2.41
CA ARG A 36 18.61 -24.87 1.67
C ARG A 36 18.48 -23.61 2.54
N ILE A 37 17.58 -23.61 3.52
CA ILE A 37 17.45 -22.48 4.44
C ILE A 37 18.64 -22.43 5.43
N ARG A 38 19.14 -23.58 5.89
CA ARG A 38 20.26 -23.68 6.85
C ARG A 38 21.65 -23.57 6.23
N ASP A 39 21.79 -23.98 4.97
CA ASP A 39 23.08 -24.04 4.28
C ASP A 39 23.72 -22.63 4.21
N PRO A 40 25.06 -22.54 4.28
CA PRO A 40 25.75 -21.26 4.17
C PRO A 40 25.50 -20.57 2.83
N GLN A 41 25.58 -19.23 2.82
CA GLN A 41 25.42 -18.44 1.58
C GLN A 41 26.41 -18.85 0.47
N GLN A 42 27.63 -19.27 0.84
CA GLN A 42 28.64 -19.77 -0.10
C GLN A 42 28.14 -20.97 -0.91
N ASN A 43 27.35 -21.85 -0.27
CA ASN A 43 26.74 -23.01 -0.92
C ASN A 43 25.42 -22.64 -1.62
N GLY A 44 24.96 -21.39 -1.51
CA GLY A 44 23.69 -20.90 -2.06
C GLY A 44 22.49 -21.12 -1.15
N GLY A 45 22.72 -21.37 0.14
CA GLY A 45 21.65 -21.34 1.14
C GLY A 45 21.46 -19.94 1.73
N ALA A 46 20.61 -19.84 2.75
CA ALA A 46 20.29 -18.57 3.42
C ALA A 46 21.01 -18.36 4.76
N GLU A 47 21.68 -19.39 5.30
CA GLU A 47 22.33 -19.38 6.63
C GLU A 47 21.37 -18.94 7.77
N LEU A 48 20.12 -19.43 7.71
CA LEU A 48 19.08 -19.12 8.69
C LEU A 48 18.85 -20.29 9.65
N LEU A 49 18.33 -19.99 10.84
CA LEU A 49 17.95 -20.97 11.84
C LEU A 49 16.51 -21.41 11.58
N VAL A 50 16.26 -22.73 11.60
CA VAL A 50 14.92 -23.28 11.39
C VAL A 50 14.63 -24.40 12.37
N GLU A 51 13.48 -24.33 13.02
CA GLU A 51 12.95 -25.36 13.92
C GLU A 51 11.50 -25.71 13.53
N GLN A 52 11.15 -27.00 13.65
CA GLN A 52 9.75 -27.41 13.49
C GLN A 52 8.96 -26.99 14.72
N LEU A 53 7.73 -26.51 14.52
CA LEU A 53 6.85 -26.14 15.62
C LEU A 53 6.52 -27.39 16.44
N GLY A 54 6.77 -27.32 17.76
CA GLY A 54 6.43 -28.42 18.68
C GLY A 54 4.92 -28.69 18.75
N PRO A 55 4.51 -29.89 19.20
CA PRO A 55 3.11 -30.19 19.41
C PRO A 55 2.52 -29.21 20.44
N GLY A 56 1.38 -28.60 20.09
CA GLY A 56 0.63 -27.75 21.03
C GLY A 56 0.08 -28.57 22.20
N VAL A 57 -0.56 -27.88 23.16
CA VAL A 57 -1.07 -28.48 24.42
C VAL A 57 -2.15 -29.56 24.21
N GLU A 58 -2.71 -29.70 23.00
CA GLU A 58 -3.56 -30.83 22.65
C GLU A 58 -3.08 -31.58 21.42
N ASP A 59 -2.83 -32.87 21.62
CA ASP A 59 -2.69 -33.92 20.62
C ASP A 59 -4.08 -34.34 20.12
N GLN A 60 -4.52 -33.82 18.95
CA GLN A 60 -5.66 -34.37 18.20
C GLN A 60 -5.50 -34.14 16.69
N GLY A 61 -4.75 -35.01 16.00
CA GLY A 61 -4.94 -35.55 14.63
C GLY A 61 -5.54 -34.75 13.46
N LYS A 62 -5.73 -33.42 13.56
CA LYS A 62 -6.38 -32.56 12.55
C LYS A 62 -5.58 -31.31 12.20
N GLU A 63 -4.43 -31.10 12.85
CA GLU A 63 -3.65 -29.88 12.68
C GLU A 63 -2.46 -30.16 11.76
N ASN A 64 -2.14 -29.19 10.90
CA ASN A 64 -1.06 -29.30 9.93
C ASN A 64 0.29 -29.43 10.66
N PRO A 65 1.02 -30.56 10.54
CA PRO A 65 2.29 -30.75 11.24
C PRO A 65 3.45 -29.97 10.61
N ASN A 66 3.25 -29.41 9.42
CA ASN A 66 4.31 -28.83 8.58
C ASN A 66 4.43 -27.31 8.79
N MET A 67 4.56 -26.88 10.05
CA MET A 67 4.84 -25.49 10.43
C MET A 67 6.28 -25.36 10.93
N PHE A 68 7.03 -24.43 10.35
CA PHE A 68 8.44 -24.20 10.67
C PHE A 68 8.66 -22.75 11.11
N LEU A 69 9.40 -22.59 12.20
CA LEU A 69 9.85 -21.31 12.73
C LEU A 69 11.21 -20.99 12.13
N VAL A 70 11.36 -19.78 11.60
CA VAL A 70 12.59 -19.28 11.00
C VAL A 70 13.08 -18.06 11.78
N GLY A 71 14.38 -18.05 12.05
CA GLY A 71 15.09 -16.96 12.71
C GLY A 71 16.53 -16.91 12.21
N ALA A 72 17.36 -16.11 12.87
CA ALA A 72 18.75 -15.96 12.50
C ALA A 72 19.58 -15.62 13.74
N THR A 73 20.90 -15.84 13.67
CA THR A 73 21.81 -15.26 14.64
C THR A 73 21.89 -13.76 14.45
N TYR A 74 22.20 -13.02 15.51
CA TYR A 74 22.29 -11.56 15.43
C TYR A 74 23.37 -11.10 14.42
N GLN A 75 24.50 -11.80 14.35
CA GLN A 75 25.55 -11.52 13.36
C GLN A 75 25.04 -11.69 11.92
N ARG A 76 24.23 -12.72 11.65
CA ARG A 76 23.64 -12.94 10.34
C ARG A 76 22.65 -11.83 9.96
N LEU A 77 21.85 -11.36 10.93
CA LEU A 77 20.94 -10.22 10.73
C LEU A 77 21.70 -8.93 10.39
N LEU A 78 22.86 -8.68 11.02
CA LEU A 78 23.70 -7.54 10.66
C LEU A 78 24.26 -7.66 9.24
N SER A 79 24.77 -8.84 8.85
CA SER A 79 25.22 -9.07 7.47
C SER A 79 24.07 -8.87 6.47
N GLY A 80 22.89 -9.41 6.76
CA GLY A 80 21.71 -9.22 5.93
C GLY A 80 21.25 -7.75 5.86
N ALA A 81 21.39 -6.99 6.95
CA ALA A 81 21.10 -5.55 6.95
C ALA A 81 22.04 -4.76 6.01
N GLU A 82 23.31 -5.17 5.90
CA GLU A 82 24.28 -4.62 4.95
C GLU A 82 23.96 -5.03 3.51
N GLU A 83 23.59 -6.29 3.26
CA GLU A 83 23.20 -6.81 1.94
C GLU A 83 21.95 -6.12 1.37
N VAL A 84 20.94 -5.92 2.23
CA VAL A 84 19.72 -5.17 1.94
C VAL A 84 20.01 -3.67 1.76
N GLY A 85 21.10 -3.17 2.33
CA GLY A 85 21.51 -1.77 2.27
C GLY A 85 20.61 -0.87 3.12
N LEU A 86 20.36 -1.23 4.38
CA LEU A 86 19.62 -0.38 5.33
C LEU A 86 20.39 0.91 5.62
N PHE A 87 19.67 2.03 5.75
CA PHE A 87 20.25 3.30 6.17
C PHE A 87 19.90 3.59 7.62
N LYS A 88 20.90 3.97 8.40
CA LYS A 88 20.77 4.26 9.83
C LYS A 88 21.46 5.58 10.16
N GLU A 89 21.07 6.17 11.28
CA GLU A 89 21.66 7.41 11.76
C GLU A 89 23.05 7.16 12.34
N TYR A 90 24.00 7.96 11.87
CA TYR A 90 25.39 7.95 12.28
C TYR A 90 25.61 8.93 13.43
N ASN A 91 26.66 8.78 14.23
CA ASN A 91 26.91 9.60 15.44
C ASN A 91 27.01 11.12 15.17
N ASP A 92 27.22 11.52 13.91
CA ASP A 92 27.25 12.91 13.45
C ASP A 92 25.86 13.46 13.04
N GLY A 93 24.79 12.66 13.17
CA GLY A 93 23.42 12.98 12.74
C GLY A 93 23.17 12.84 11.24
N SER A 94 24.12 12.26 10.49
CA SER A 94 23.95 11.93 9.06
C SER A 94 23.33 10.55 8.88
N MET A 95 22.55 10.37 7.80
CA MET A 95 22.00 9.07 7.44
C MET A 95 22.96 8.35 6.51
N ARG A 96 23.50 7.19 6.92
CA ARG A 96 24.47 6.42 6.13
C ARG A 96 24.02 4.97 5.96
N GLY A 97 24.45 4.35 4.86
CA GLY A 97 24.25 2.92 4.64
C GLY A 97 24.98 2.10 5.71
N PHE A 98 24.29 1.14 6.30
CA PHE A 98 24.81 0.26 7.32
C PHE A 98 25.88 -0.66 6.73
N THR A 99 26.99 -0.79 7.44
CA THR A 99 28.08 -1.72 7.11
C THR A 99 28.60 -2.34 8.40
N CYS A 100 28.85 -3.65 8.39
CA CYS A 100 29.32 -4.36 9.58
C CYS A 100 30.69 -3.86 10.05
N ALA A 101 31.53 -3.37 9.13
CA ALA A 101 32.84 -2.78 9.43
C ALA A 101 32.74 -1.51 10.31
N ASN A 102 31.72 -0.68 10.11
CA ASN A 102 31.56 0.61 10.79
C ASN A 102 30.43 0.62 11.83
N LYS A 103 29.99 -0.55 12.30
CA LYS A 103 28.82 -0.71 13.18
C LYS A 103 28.86 0.17 14.45
N ASN A 104 30.04 0.39 15.03
CA ASN A 104 30.20 1.17 16.27
C ASN A 104 29.99 2.69 16.09
N ASN A 105 29.92 3.17 14.85
CA ASN A 105 29.76 4.59 14.56
C ASN A 105 28.30 5.03 14.39
N PHE A 106 27.34 4.10 14.52
CA PHE A 106 25.91 4.37 14.46
C PHE A 106 25.34 4.69 15.85
N THR A 107 24.43 5.69 15.94
CA THR A 107 23.96 6.30 17.21
C THR A 107 23.42 5.31 18.23
N ASN A 108 22.66 4.33 17.76
CA ASN A 108 21.95 3.37 18.60
C ASN A 108 22.69 2.03 18.74
N PHE A 109 23.91 1.91 18.22
CA PHE A 109 24.68 0.68 18.34
C PHE A 109 25.45 0.65 19.67
N LYS A 110 24.98 -0.15 20.64
CA LYS A 110 25.60 -0.30 21.97
C LYS A 110 25.88 -1.77 22.29
N GLY A 111 27.06 -2.05 22.85
CA GLY A 111 27.47 -3.41 23.25
C GLY A 111 27.38 -4.39 22.09
N ASP A 112 26.56 -5.42 22.24
CA ASP A 112 26.32 -6.44 21.21
C ASP A 112 25.35 -5.98 20.11
N GLY A 113 24.76 -4.79 20.24
CA GLY A 113 23.80 -4.22 19.28
C GLY A 113 22.33 -4.58 19.56
N ASP A 114 22.01 -5.07 20.74
CA ASP A 114 20.64 -5.43 21.10
C ASP A 114 19.69 -4.22 20.96
N GLY A 115 18.56 -4.44 20.28
CA GLY A 115 17.61 -3.37 19.91
C GLY A 115 18.03 -2.41 18.79
N PHE A 116 19.19 -2.60 18.14
CA PHE A 116 19.62 -1.75 17.00
C PHE A 116 18.76 -1.95 15.74
N LEU A 117 18.45 -3.21 15.44
CA LEU A 117 17.51 -3.58 14.37
C LEU A 117 16.13 -3.75 14.98
N SER A 118 15.12 -3.11 14.38
CA SER A 118 13.74 -3.35 14.78
C SER A 118 13.33 -4.76 14.38
N GLN A 119 12.32 -5.32 15.04
CA GLN A 119 11.82 -6.64 14.67
C GLN A 119 11.24 -6.66 13.24
N ALA A 120 10.65 -5.54 12.79
CA ALA A 120 10.18 -5.38 11.42
C ALA A 120 11.33 -5.45 10.41
N GLU A 121 12.49 -4.85 10.72
CA GLU A 121 13.70 -4.95 9.90
C GLU A 121 14.26 -6.37 9.91
N CYS A 122 14.33 -7.03 11.07
CA CYS A 122 14.79 -8.42 11.17
C CYS A 122 13.92 -9.38 10.35
N GLN A 123 12.60 -9.22 10.41
CA GLN A 123 11.63 -10.00 9.62
C GLN A 123 11.74 -9.70 8.12
N TYR A 124 11.97 -8.43 7.75
CA TYR A 124 12.22 -8.04 6.36
C TYR A 124 13.51 -8.65 5.81
N ILE A 125 14.58 -8.67 6.60
CA ILE A 125 15.85 -9.32 6.22
C ILE A 125 15.62 -10.82 6.00
N ILE A 126 14.96 -11.52 6.92
CA ILE A 126 14.66 -12.94 6.74
C ILE A 126 13.80 -13.19 5.50
N LYS A 127 12.76 -12.38 5.27
CA LYS A 127 11.95 -12.44 4.06
C LYS A 127 12.82 -12.26 2.82
N HIS A 128 13.70 -11.25 2.82
CA HIS A 128 14.61 -10.99 1.71
C HIS A 128 15.44 -12.24 1.40
N GLU A 129 16.13 -12.80 2.38
CA GLU A 129 16.97 -14.00 2.21
C GLU A 129 16.19 -15.22 1.71
N LEU A 130 14.96 -15.43 2.19
CA LEU A 130 14.09 -16.48 1.66
C LEU A 130 13.70 -16.20 0.21
N ASP A 131 13.34 -14.96 -0.10
CA ASP A 131 12.94 -14.52 -1.44
C ASP A 131 14.11 -14.51 -2.42
N THR A 132 15.38 -14.43 -1.97
CA THR A 132 16.59 -14.50 -2.79
C THR A 132 17.04 -15.94 -3.07
N LEU A 133 16.56 -16.96 -2.33
CA LEU A 133 16.90 -18.36 -2.59
C LEU A 133 16.62 -18.78 -4.04
N ARG A 134 17.67 -19.20 -4.75
CA ARG A 134 17.62 -19.67 -6.14
C ARG A 134 18.02 -21.14 -6.26
N ALA A 135 17.36 -21.85 -7.16
CA ALA A 135 17.80 -23.17 -7.62
C ALA A 135 19.12 -23.04 -8.39
N LYS A 136 20.05 -23.97 -8.15
CA LYS A 136 21.34 -24.05 -8.82
C LYS A 136 21.33 -25.22 -9.79
N ASP A 137 21.51 -26.42 -9.27
CA ASP A 137 21.62 -27.67 -10.05
C ASP A 137 20.31 -28.46 -10.08
N GLU A 138 19.34 -28.06 -9.24
CA GLU A 138 18.08 -28.78 -9.10
C GLU A 138 17.18 -28.61 -10.34
N THR A 139 16.71 -29.73 -10.90
CA THR A 139 15.79 -29.74 -12.05
C THR A 139 14.31 -29.75 -11.63
N HIS A 140 14.03 -30.18 -10.42
CA HIS A 140 12.68 -30.21 -9.83
C HIS A 140 12.78 -30.20 -8.31
N VAL A 141 11.68 -29.83 -7.64
CA VAL A 141 11.58 -29.95 -6.18
C VAL A 141 11.56 -31.45 -5.84
N PRO A 142 12.41 -31.94 -4.93
CA PRO A 142 12.43 -33.34 -4.52
C PRO A 142 11.03 -33.84 -4.13
N GLY A 143 10.68 -35.05 -4.56
CA GLY A 143 9.33 -35.60 -4.37
C GLY A 143 8.22 -35.02 -5.28
N HIS A 144 8.43 -33.88 -5.94
CA HIS A 144 7.42 -33.21 -6.78
C HIS A 144 7.94 -32.97 -8.22
N THR A 145 7.85 -33.99 -9.08
CA THR A 145 8.31 -33.93 -10.49
C THR A 145 7.61 -32.86 -11.34
N GLN A 146 6.39 -32.47 -10.97
CA GLN A 146 5.62 -31.40 -11.64
C GLN A 146 6.15 -29.99 -11.30
N ALA A 147 6.94 -29.85 -10.23
CA ALA A 147 7.51 -28.59 -9.78
C ALA A 147 8.92 -28.40 -10.35
N LYS A 148 9.02 -28.15 -11.66
CA LYS A 148 10.29 -27.96 -12.37
C LYS A 148 11.05 -26.72 -11.89
N LEU A 149 12.34 -26.89 -11.65
CA LEU A 149 13.32 -25.86 -11.31
C LEU A 149 14.32 -25.72 -12.47
N TYR A 150 14.87 -24.53 -12.60
CA TYR A 150 15.96 -24.23 -13.53
C TYR A 150 16.93 -23.27 -12.84
N PRO A 151 18.20 -23.23 -13.27
CA PRO A 151 19.21 -22.38 -12.66
C PRO A 151 18.74 -20.92 -12.57
N GLY A 152 18.78 -20.34 -11.37
CA GLY A 152 18.32 -18.98 -11.11
C GLY A 152 16.82 -18.80 -10.91
N LYS A 153 16.02 -19.89 -10.84
CA LYS A 153 14.61 -19.79 -10.46
C LYS A 153 14.46 -19.64 -8.95
N SER A 154 13.65 -18.67 -8.49
CA SER A 154 13.25 -18.55 -7.08
C SER A 154 12.57 -19.83 -6.57
N ILE A 155 13.13 -20.40 -5.49
CA ILE A 155 12.62 -21.61 -4.83
C ILE A 155 11.27 -21.32 -4.18
N ILE A 156 11.20 -20.27 -3.36
CA ILE A 156 9.98 -19.86 -2.64
C ILE A 156 8.82 -19.60 -3.62
N ARG A 157 9.04 -18.86 -4.71
CA ARG A 157 7.99 -18.62 -5.71
C ARG A 157 7.48 -19.91 -6.33
N ARG A 158 8.38 -20.86 -6.63
CA ARG A 158 7.98 -22.14 -7.21
C ARG A 158 7.11 -22.93 -6.25
N LEU A 159 7.49 -22.99 -4.97
CA LEU A 159 6.73 -23.69 -3.93
C LEU A 159 5.34 -23.08 -3.73
N GLN A 160 5.23 -21.74 -3.71
CA GLN A 160 3.94 -21.03 -3.64
C GLN A 160 3.06 -21.36 -4.85
N SER A 161 3.60 -21.25 -6.07
CA SER A 161 2.83 -21.46 -7.31
C SER A 161 2.29 -22.89 -7.47
N LYS A 162 2.90 -23.86 -6.78
CA LYS A 162 2.50 -25.28 -6.81
C LYS A 162 1.72 -25.69 -5.56
N GLY A 163 1.42 -24.76 -4.66
CA GLY A 163 0.68 -25.02 -3.42
C GLY A 163 1.44 -25.87 -2.41
N ILE A 164 2.76 -26.06 -2.57
CA ILE A 164 3.59 -26.79 -1.60
C ILE A 164 3.84 -25.90 -0.38
N LEU A 165 4.12 -24.62 -0.63
CA LEU A 165 4.21 -23.58 0.38
C LEU A 165 2.86 -22.86 0.45
N VAL A 166 2.16 -23.00 1.57
CA VAL A 166 0.84 -22.40 1.79
C VAL A 166 0.99 -20.91 2.07
N GLN A 167 1.84 -20.58 3.05
CA GLN A 167 2.07 -19.19 3.45
C GLN A 167 3.40 -19.00 4.17
N ILE A 168 3.92 -17.77 4.08
CA ILE A 168 5.02 -17.26 4.89
C ILE A 168 4.51 -15.99 5.54
N PHE A 169 4.61 -15.86 6.86
CA PHE A 169 4.18 -14.66 7.57
C PHE A 169 5.10 -14.35 8.77
N PRO A 170 5.31 -13.07 9.10
CA PRO A 170 6.04 -12.66 10.29
C PRO A 170 5.16 -12.79 11.54
N LEU A 171 5.78 -13.09 12.69
CA LEU A 171 5.08 -13.17 13.97
C LEU A 171 4.83 -11.80 14.59
N HIS A 172 3.70 -11.66 15.29
CA HIS A 172 3.43 -10.51 16.14
C HIS A 172 4.19 -10.60 17.47
N GLU A 173 4.80 -9.49 17.87
CA GLU A 173 5.25 -9.30 19.25
C GLU A 173 4.10 -8.77 20.10
N GLN A 174 3.58 -9.59 21.01
CA GLN A 174 2.34 -9.30 21.73
C GLN A 174 2.51 -8.14 22.73
N GLU A 175 3.69 -7.97 23.33
CA GLU A 175 3.95 -6.88 24.27
C GLU A 175 4.01 -5.52 23.58
N GLU A 176 4.81 -5.41 22.52
CA GLU A 176 4.94 -4.19 21.73
C GLU A 176 3.61 -3.80 21.09
N LEU A 177 2.88 -4.77 20.53
CA LEU A 177 1.55 -4.54 19.95
C LEU A 177 0.55 -4.02 20.99
N LYS A 178 0.61 -4.51 22.23
CA LYS A 178 -0.23 -4.00 23.32
C LYS A 178 0.11 -2.54 23.63
N ARG A 179 1.39 -2.17 23.67
CA ARG A 179 1.85 -0.79 23.90
C ARG A 179 1.40 0.13 22.76
N LEU A 180 1.66 -0.26 21.50
CA LEU A 180 1.24 0.47 20.31
C LEU A 180 -0.28 0.64 20.25
N SER A 181 -1.06 -0.42 20.50
CA SER A 181 -2.53 -0.33 20.50
C SER A 181 -3.08 0.68 21.51
N PHE A 182 -2.36 0.89 22.62
CA PHE A 182 -2.76 1.80 23.68
C PHE A 182 -2.47 3.26 23.37
N SER A 183 -1.35 3.55 22.70
CA SER A 183 -1.02 4.89 22.22
C SER A 183 -1.81 5.27 20.97
N TRP A 184 -2.11 4.29 20.10
CA TRP A 184 -2.65 4.55 18.76
C TRP A 184 -4.16 4.71 18.70
N TYR A 185 -4.95 3.71 19.09
CA TYR A 185 -6.42 3.74 18.88
C TYR A 185 -7.28 3.63 20.14
N LYS A 186 -6.75 3.11 21.26
CA LYS A 186 -7.55 2.93 22.50
C LYS A 186 -7.80 4.22 23.27
N ARG A 187 -7.05 5.29 22.98
CA ARG A 187 -7.25 6.61 23.58
C ARG A 187 -7.65 7.57 22.47
N VAL A 188 -8.89 8.06 22.54
CA VAL A 188 -9.31 9.18 21.68
C VAL A 188 -8.56 10.41 22.15
N LYS A 189 -7.50 10.77 21.44
CA LYS A 189 -6.74 11.99 21.67
C LYS A 189 -6.70 12.77 20.37
N LEU A 190 -6.81 14.08 20.47
CA LEU A 190 -6.55 15.02 19.37
C LEU A 190 -5.04 15.18 19.10
N SER A 191 -4.22 14.19 19.46
CA SER A 191 -2.78 14.19 19.24
C SER A 191 -2.46 13.52 17.92
N LEU A 192 -1.35 13.95 17.30
CA LEU A 192 -0.81 13.31 16.11
C LEU A 192 -0.58 11.81 16.36
N GLN A 193 -0.74 11.01 15.30
CA GLN A 193 -0.51 9.58 15.29
C GLN A 193 0.97 9.27 15.60
N PRO A 194 1.25 8.17 16.32
CA PRO A 194 2.62 7.78 16.65
C PRO A 194 3.32 7.13 15.44
N LEU A 195 3.60 7.92 14.39
CA LEU A 195 4.13 7.42 13.12
C LEU A 195 5.45 6.65 13.27
N ASP A 196 6.34 7.09 14.16
CA ASP A 196 7.61 6.40 14.39
C ASP A 196 7.42 5.03 15.09
N ASP A 197 6.44 4.90 15.99
CA ASP A 197 6.12 3.61 16.63
C ASP A 197 5.46 2.66 15.62
N ILE A 198 4.56 3.18 14.77
CA ILE A 198 3.94 2.42 13.68
C ILE A 198 5.02 1.92 12.71
N ARG A 199 5.96 2.80 12.36
CA ARG A 199 7.11 2.48 11.50
C ARG A 199 8.01 1.42 12.12
N HIS A 200 8.32 1.53 13.41
CA HIS A 200 9.14 0.55 14.10
C HIS A 200 8.52 -0.86 14.08
N TYR A 201 7.19 -0.94 14.22
CA TYR A 201 6.46 -2.22 14.30
C TYR A 201 6.04 -2.79 12.93
N TYR A 202 5.47 -1.98 12.05
CA TYR A 202 4.91 -2.44 10.76
C TYR A 202 5.80 -2.13 9.56
N GLY A 203 6.74 -1.19 9.66
CA GLY A 203 7.59 -0.76 8.56
C GLY A 203 7.20 0.60 7.96
N GLU A 204 8.05 1.10 7.07
CA GLU A 204 7.90 2.44 6.48
C GLU A 204 6.69 2.55 5.54
N GLY A 205 6.38 1.50 4.76
CA GLY A 205 5.25 1.54 3.82
C GLY A 205 3.89 1.79 4.49
N GLN A 206 3.65 1.08 5.60
CA GLN A 206 2.44 1.22 6.41
C GLN A 206 2.44 2.55 7.18
N ALA A 207 3.58 2.97 7.73
CA ALA A 207 3.68 4.27 8.39
C ALA A 207 3.46 5.45 7.44
N LEU A 208 3.90 5.36 6.18
CA LEU A 208 3.59 6.37 5.16
C LEU A 208 2.09 6.46 4.87
N TYR A 209 1.38 5.33 4.84
CA TYR A 209 -0.08 5.32 4.66
C TYR A 209 -0.78 6.07 5.79
N PHE A 210 -0.51 5.70 7.05
CA PHE A 210 -1.13 6.40 8.19
C PHE A 210 -0.71 7.86 8.29
N GLY A 211 0.54 8.17 7.92
CA GLY A 211 1.02 9.55 7.81
C GLY A 211 0.27 10.33 6.73
N PHE A 212 -0.04 9.71 5.59
CA PHE A 212 -0.82 10.33 4.52
C PHE A 212 -2.27 10.51 4.94
N LEU A 213 -2.90 9.50 5.54
CA LEU A 213 -4.26 9.56 6.06
C LEU A 213 -4.41 10.70 7.08
N GLU A 214 -3.48 10.80 8.04
CA GLU A 214 -3.45 11.91 9.01
C GLU A 214 -3.32 13.27 8.31
N TYR A 215 -2.29 13.41 7.47
CA TYR A 215 -2.03 14.64 6.74
C TYR A 215 -3.24 15.07 5.92
N PHE A 216 -3.82 14.14 5.18
CA PHE A 216 -4.94 14.36 4.28
C PHE A 216 -6.21 14.75 5.05
N THR A 217 -6.45 14.14 6.21
CA THR A 217 -7.55 14.53 7.12
C THR A 217 -7.43 15.99 7.54
N PHE A 218 -6.25 16.41 8.03
CA PHE A 218 -6.02 17.80 8.42
C PHE A 218 -6.05 18.76 7.23
N ALA A 219 -5.55 18.34 6.07
CA ALA A 219 -5.55 19.12 4.85
C ALA A 219 -6.96 19.41 4.32
N LEU A 220 -7.94 18.54 4.57
CA LEU A 220 -9.33 18.76 4.19
C LEU A 220 -10.13 19.63 5.17
N VAL A 221 -9.66 19.81 6.41
CA VAL A 221 -10.35 20.63 7.43
C VAL A 221 -10.61 22.07 6.94
N PRO A 222 -9.65 22.80 6.33
CA PRO A 222 -9.94 24.12 5.77
C PRO A 222 -11.03 24.12 4.70
N MET A 223 -11.07 23.11 3.82
CA MET A 223 -12.14 22.98 2.82
C MET A 223 -13.49 22.74 3.50
N ALA A 224 -13.54 21.89 4.52
CA ALA A 224 -14.75 21.61 5.29
C ALA A 224 -15.25 22.85 6.04
N LEU A 225 -14.37 23.58 6.71
CA LEU A 225 -14.72 24.80 7.46
C LEU A 225 -15.26 25.91 6.55
N ILE A 226 -14.71 26.06 5.35
CA ILE A 226 -15.21 27.03 4.37
C ILE A 226 -16.50 26.52 3.73
N GLY A 227 -16.64 25.22 3.47
CA GLY A 227 -17.84 24.63 2.86
C GLY A 227 -19.11 24.71 3.73
N VAL A 228 -18.99 24.71 5.06
CA VAL A 228 -20.14 24.75 5.99
C VAL A 228 -20.96 26.04 5.86
N PRO A 229 -20.38 27.26 5.95
CA PRO A 229 -21.11 28.51 5.70
C PRO A 229 -21.77 28.57 4.33
N TYR A 230 -21.11 28.03 3.30
CA TYR A 230 -21.63 28.02 1.94
C TYR A 230 -22.95 27.26 1.83
N TYR A 231 -23.06 26.14 2.57
CA TYR A 231 -24.28 25.36 2.63
C TYR A 231 -25.33 25.93 3.60
N LEU A 232 -24.93 26.37 4.79
CA LEU A 232 -25.88 26.81 5.83
C LEU A 232 -26.56 28.14 5.52
N PHE A 233 -25.84 29.07 4.89
CA PHE A 233 -26.35 30.40 4.56
C PHE A 233 -26.85 30.50 3.12
N ASP A 234 -26.93 29.37 2.41
CA ASP A 234 -27.35 29.28 1.02
C ASP A 234 -26.67 30.35 0.16
N TRP A 235 -25.33 30.40 0.28
CA TRP A 235 -24.48 31.34 -0.43
C TRP A 235 -24.36 30.91 -1.90
N GLU A 236 -25.51 30.81 -2.58
CA GLU A 236 -25.64 30.38 -3.97
C GLU A 236 -25.36 31.52 -4.97
N ASP A 237 -24.98 32.70 -4.47
CA ASP A 237 -24.53 33.79 -5.33
C ASP A 237 -23.29 33.38 -6.12
N TYR A 238 -23.32 33.69 -7.42
CA TYR A 238 -22.28 33.31 -8.39
C TYR A 238 -20.85 33.65 -7.92
N ASP A 239 -20.65 34.87 -7.43
CA ASP A 239 -19.33 35.35 -6.98
C ASP A 239 -18.77 34.47 -5.85
N LYS A 240 -19.64 33.91 -5.01
CA LYS A 240 -19.24 33.06 -3.90
C LYS A 240 -18.79 31.69 -4.43
N TYR A 241 -19.54 31.07 -5.34
CA TYR A 241 -19.15 29.77 -5.91
C TYR A 241 -17.81 29.80 -6.65
N VAL A 242 -17.55 30.87 -7.40
CA VAL A 242 -16.26 31.05 -8.09
C VAL A 242 -15.12 31.19 -7.07
N VAL A 243 -15.31 31.99 -6.02
CA VAL A 243 -14.30 32.15 -4.96
C VAL A 243 -14.02 30.83 -4.25
N PHE A 244 -15.05 30.04 -3.93
CA PHE A 244 -14.89 28.73 -3.31
C PHE A 244 -14.15 27.74 -4.22
N ALA A 245 -14.53 27.66 -5.49
CA ALA A 245 -13.89 26.78 -6.45
C ALA A 245 -12.41 27.14 -6.65
N VAL A 246 -12.09 28.43 -6.86
CA VAL A 246 -10.71 28.89 -7.00
C VAL A 246 -9.89 28.58 -5.75
N PHE A 247 -10.45 28.82 -4.56
CA PHE A 247 -9.80 28.42 -3.30
C PHE A 247 -9.51 26.92 -3.27
N ASN A 248 -10.50 26.07 -3.56
CA ASN A 248 -10.32 24.62 -3.51
C ASN A 248 -9.27 24.13 -4.51
N LEU A 249 -9.24 24.66 -5.73
CA LEU A 249 -8.27 24.27 -6.76
C LEU A 249 -6.84 24.64 -6.38
N ILE A 250 -6.64 25.84 -5.83
CA ILE A 250 -5.34 26.28 -5.31
C ILE A 250 -4.95 25.43 -4.11
N TRP A 251 -5.88 25.24 -3.17
CA TRP A 251 -5.64 24.48 -1.95
C TRP A 251 -5.31 23.02 -2.24
N CYS A 252 -6.02 22.36 -3.17
CA CYS A 252 -5.70 21.00 -3.65
C CYS A 252 -4.27 20.89 -4.18
N THR A 253 -3.77 21.94 -4.85
CA THR A 253 -2.37 21.96 -5.32
C THR A 253 -1.42 22.08 -4.14
N VAL A 254 -1.67 23.05 -3.25
CA VAL A 254 -0.81 23.30 -2.08
C VAL A 254 -0.69 22.06 -1.19
N ILE A 255 -1.78 21.34 -0.94
CA ILE A 255 -1.73 20.16 -0.06
C ILE A 255 -0.90 19.01 -0.68
N LEU A 256 -0.97 18.80 -1.99
CA LEU A 256 -0.18 17.74 -2.63
C LEU A 256 1.31 18.08 -2.67
N GLU A 257 1.66 19.35 -2.85
CA GLU A 257 3.05 19.83 -2.80
C GLU A 257 3.63 19.79 -1.36
N LEU A 258 2.82 20.17 -0.37
CA LEU A 258 3.22 20.09 1.04
C LEU A 258 3.36 18.64 1.51
N TRP A 259 2.52 17.72 1.02
CA TRP A 259 2.69 16.29 1.28
C TRP A 259 4.02 15.77 0.75
N LYS A 260 4.43 16.10 -0.48
CA LYS A 260 5.75 15.69 -1.02
C LYS A 260 6.89 16.13 -0.09
N ARG A 261 6.84 17.37 0.39
CA ARG A 261 7.81 17.93 1.34
C ARG A 261 7.83 17.20 2.68
N PHE A 262 6.66 16.91 3.22
CA PHE A 262 6.52 16.19 4.49
C PHE A 262 6.97 14.73 4.37
N SER A 263 6.52 14.04 3.32
CA SER A 263 6.91 12.67 2.98
C SER A 263 8.43 12.54 2.79
N ALA A 264 9.08 13.49 2.11
CA ALA A 264 10.54 13.52 1.99
C ALA A 264 11.24 13.68 3.35
N SER A 265 10.65 14.43 4.28
CA SER A 265 11.17 14.57 5.64
C SER A 265 11.08 13.26 6.44
N LEU A 266 9.94 12.58 6.36
CA LEU A 266 9.77 11.27 6.98
C LEU A 266 10.73 10.24 6.36
N ALA A 267 10.78 10.13 5.04
CA ALA A 267 11.64 9.20 4.33
C ALA A 267 13.13 9.45 4.57
N TYR A 268 13.56 10.70 4.76
CA TYR A 268 14.93 11.02 5.15
C TYR A 268 15.22 10.53 6.58
N ASN A 269 14.36 10.87 7.54
CA ASN A 269 14.52 10.46 8.94
C ASN A 269 14.48 8.93 9.10
N TRP A 270 13.72 8.25 8.25
CA TRP A 270 13.64 6.80 8.23
C TRP A 270 14.77 6.14 7.43
N GLY A 271 15.51 6.89 6.61
CA GLY A 271 16.62 6.38 5.82
C GLY A 271 16.23 5.76 4.48
N THR A 272 14.94 5.68 4.17
CA THR A 272 14.46 5.11 2.90
C THR A 272 14.68 6.04 1.70
N LEU A 273 14.78 7.36 1.92
CA LEU A 273 14.99 8.34 0.84
C LEU A 273 16.33 8.16 0.12
N SER A 274 17.38 7.80 0.86
CA SER A 274 18.74 7.62 0.32
C SER A 274 18.96 6.26 -0.34
N ARG A 275 17.98 5.35 -0.27
CA ARG A 275 18.10 4.00 -0.83
C ARG A 275 17.93 4.03 -2.35
N LYS A 276 18.90 3.46 -3.07
CA LYS A 276 18.88 3.42 -4.55
C LYS A 276 18.10 2.19 -5.04
N LYS A 277 16.92 2.42 -5.62
CA LYS A 277 16.07 1.37 -6.23
C LYS A 277 16.79 0.52 -7.29
N ALA A 278 17.81 1.07 -7.95
CA ALA A 278 18.59 0.36 -8.96
C ALA A 278 19.36 -0.86 -8.43
N PHE A 279 19.63 -0.91 -7.11
CA PHE A 279 20.35 -2.02 -6.48
C PHE A 279 19.42 -3.05 -5.85
N GLU A 280 18.09 -2.85 -5.95
CA GLU A 280 17.12 -3.80 -5.44
C GLU A 280 17.09 -5.08 -6.27
N GLU A 281 16.89 -6.19 -5.57
CA GLU A 281 16.81 -7.50 -6.18
C GLU A 281 15.52 -7.71 -6.97
N PRO A 282 15.53 -8.61 -7.96
CA PRO A 282 14.32 -8.95 -8.68
C PRO A 282 13.30 -9.63 -7.76
N ARG A 283 12.03 -9.29 -7.93
CA ARG A 283 10.94 -9.92 -7.20
C ARG A 283 10.90 -11.44 -7.47
N PRO A 284 10.40 -12.27 -6.55
CA PRO A 284 10.36 -13.73 -6.72
C PRO A 284 9.63 -14.21 -7.99
N GLY A 285 8.62 -13.46 -8.44
CA GLY A 285 7.85 -13.72 -9.66
C GLY A 285 8.61 -13.48 -10.96
N PHE A 286 9.70 -12.70 -10.93
CA PHE A 286 10.45 -12.35 -12.13
C PHE A 286 11.18 -13.56 -12.72
N HIS A 287 11.14 -13.69 -14.04
CA HIS A 287 11.76 -14.80 -14.75
C HIS A 287 12.44 -14.36 -16.05
N GLY A 288 13.52 -15.05 -16.42
CA GLY A 288 14.36 -14.67 -17.55
C GLY A 288 15.47 -15.69 -17.78
N VAL A 289 16.38 -15.36 -18.71
CA VAL A 289 17.61 -16.14 -18.92
C VAL A 289 18.63 -15.69 -17.90
N LEU A 290 19.35 -16.62 -17.27
CA LEU A 290 20.39 -16.28 -16.29
C LEU A 290 21.52 -15.50 -16.96
N GLY A 291 21.95 -14.40 -16.34
CA GLY A 291 23.08 -13.61 -16.81
C GLY A 291 23.55 -12.62 -15.76
N PHE A 292 24.60 -11.86 -16.08
CA PHE A 292 25.16 -10.86 -15.17
C PHE A 292 24.47 -9.52 -15.35
N ASN A 293 24.02 -8.93 -14.24
CA ASN A 293 23.51 -7.57 -14.24
C ASN A 293 24.67 -6.59 -14.54
N PRO A 294 24.56 -5.71 -15.55
CA PRO A 294 25.64 -4.80 -15.94
C PRO A 294 25.95 -3.71 -14.89
N VAL A 295 25.02 -3.46 -13.96
CA VAL A 295 25.15 -2.45 -12.90
C VAL A 295 25.75 -3.05 -11.63
N THR A 296 25.20 -4.17 -11.15
CA THR A 296 25.58 -4.76 -9.87
C THR A 296 26.62 -5.88 -10.00
N GLY A 297 26.80 -6.45 -11.20
CA GLY A 297 27.64 -7.62 -11.43
C GLY A 297 27.07 -8.92 -10.86
N ARG A 298 25.90 -8.90 -10.23
CA ARG A 298 25.24 -10.09 -9.65
C ARG A 298 24.65 -10.96 -10.76
N GLU A 299 24.69 -12.27 -10.55
CA GLU A 299 24.02 -13.24 -11.42
C GLU A 299 22.51 -13.23 -11.12
N GLU A 300 21.69 -12.81 -12.07
CA GLU A 300 20.23 -12.74 -11.93
C GLU A 300 19.52 -13.06 -13.24
N PRO A 301 18.22 -13.42 -13.21
CA PRO A 301 17.44 -13.57 -14.43
C PRO A 301 17.40 -12.25 -15.22
N LEU A 302 17.60 -12.29 -16.52
CA LEU A 302 17.51 -11.14 -17.42
C LEU A 302 16.34 -11.30 -18.39
N TYR A 303 15.58 -10.21 -18.57
CA TYR A 303 14.43 -10.17 -19.47
C TYR A 303 14.49 -8.94 -20.40
N PRO A 304 14.39 -9.11 -21.73
CA PRO A 304 14.48 -7.98 -22.67
C PRO A 304 13.37 -6.94 -22.43
N ASN A 305 13.78 -5.68 -22.28
CA ASN A 305 12.85 -4.56 -22.08
C ASN A 305 11.88 -4.38 -23.26
N THR A 306 12.33 -4.60 -24.50
CA THR A 306 11.49 -4.50 -25.70
C THR A 306 10.33 -5.49 -25.67
N LYS A 307 10.57 -6.75 -25.26
CA LYS A 307 9.51 -7.75 -25.09
C LYS A 307 8.49 -7.31 -24.05
N ARG A 308 8.94 -6.73 -22.91
CA ARG A 308 8.03 -6.21 -21.88
C ARG A 308 7.18 -5.05 -22.41
N GLN A 309 7.80 -4.09 -23.09
CA GLN A 309 7.07 -2.93 -23.63
C GLN A 309 6.04 -3.34 -24.69
N LEU A 310 6.37 -4.31 -25.55
CA LEU A 310 5.40 -4.87 -26.51
C LEU A 310 4.21 -5.52 -25.81
N ARG A 311 4.42 -6.27 -24.72
CA ARG A 311 3.33 -6.84 -23.91
C ARG A 311 2.43 -5.77 -23.31
N ILE A 312 3.01 -4.70 -22.79
CA ILE A 312 2.27 -3.58 -22.19
C ILE A 312 1.45 -2.86 -23.27
N TYR A 313 2.08 -2.37 -24.33
CA TYR A 313 1.40 -1.51 -25.30
C TYR A 313 0.48 -2.24 -26.27
N LEU A 314 0.76 -3.50 -26.63
CA LEU A 314 -0.02 -4.23 -27.64
C LEU A 314 -1.09 -5.16 -27.06
N VAL A 315 -1.00 -5.52 -25.78
CA VAL A 315 -1.98 -6.41 -25.14
C VAL A 315 -2.62 -5.73 -23.95
N SER A 316 -1.81 -5.25 -23.02
CA SER A 316 -2.32 -4.72 -21.76
C SER A 316 -3.12 -3.44 -21.92
N LEU A 317 -2.58 -2.45 -22.63
CA LEU A 317 -3.26 -1.18 -22.88
C LEU A 317 -4.57 -1.36 -23.69
N PRO A 318 -4.61 -2.10 -24.82
CA PRO A 318 -5.86 -2.37 -25.53
C PRO A 318 -6.92 -3.09 -24.67
N PHE A 319 -6.49 -4.03 -23.81
CA PHE A 319 -7.39 -4.70 -22.89
C PHE A 319 -8.02 -3.72 -21.88
N VAL A 320 -7.20 -2.86 -21.28
CA VAL A 320 -7.70 -1.81 -20.37
C VAL A 320 -8.70 -0.90 -21.09
N LEU A 321 -8.37 -0.41 -22.29
CA LEU A 321 -9.26 0.45 -23.08
C LEU A 321 -10.58 -0.23 -23.43
N LEU A 322 -10.56 -1.53 -23.75
CA LEU A 322 -11.77 -2.32 -23.97
C LEU A 322 -12.64 -2.40 -22.71
N CYS A 323 -12.04 -2.65 -21.54
CA CYS A 323 -12.75 -2.68 -20.27
C CYS A 323 -13.37 -1.31 -19.91
N LEU A 324 -12.66 -0.21 -20.19
CA LEU A 324 -13.20 1.14 -20.00
C LEU A 324 -14.40 1.41 -20.90
N TYR A 325 -14.32 1.03 -22.18
CA TYR A 325 -15.45 1.13 -23.11
C TYR A 325 -16.65 0.32 -22.62
N LEU A 326 -16.44 -0.91 -22.15
CA LEU A 326 -17.51 -1.75 -21.60
C LEU A 326 -18.15 -1.13 -20.35
N SER A 327 -17.36 -0.53 -19.45
CA SER A 327 -17.86 0.18 -18.28
C SER A 327 -18.77 1.36 -18.68
N LEU A 328 -18.35 2.17 -19.65
CA LEU A 328 -19.18 3.26 -20.19
C LEU A 328 -20.46 2.73 -20.85
N TYR A 329 -20.41 1.59 -21.54
CA TYR A 329 -21.59 0.97 -22.14
C TYR A 329 -22.59 0.49 -21.08
N VAL A 330 -22.11 -0.14 -19.99
CA VAL A 330 -22.96 -0.53 -18.85
C VAL A 330 -23.62 0.68 -18.20
N MET A 331 -22.88 1.79 -18.05
CA MET A 331 -23.44 3.05 -17.57
C MET A 331 -24.57 3.56 -18.48
N MET A 332 -24.43 3.48 -19.80
CA MET A 332 -25.51 3.88 -20.72
C MET A 332 -26.77 3.00 -20.55
N ILE A 333 -26.61 1.69 -20.33
CA ILE A 333 -27.73 0.79 -20.03
C ILE A 333 -28.42 1.21 -18.73
N TYR A 334 -27.65 1.58 -17.70
CA TYR A 334 -28.19 2.08 -16.44
C TYR A 334 -29.10 3.30 -16.67
N PHE A 335 -28.63 4.32 -17.39
CA PHE A 335 -29.46 5.51 -17.67
C PHE A 335 -30.70 5.18 -18.50
N GLN A 336 -30.62 4.21 -19.41
CA GLN A 336 -31.78 3.74 -20.17
C GLN A 336 -32.81 3.05 -19.26
N MET A 337 -32.36 2.23 -18.30
CA MET A 337 -33.24 1.59 -17.32
C MET A 337 -33.88 2.61 -16.36
N GLU A 338 -33.12 3.61 -15.92
CA GLU A 338 -33.61 4.71 -15.08
C GLU A 338 -34.67 5.54 -15.81
N GLY A 339 -34.43 5.91 -17.07
CA GLY A 339 -35.42 6.61 -17.89
C GLY A 339 -36.70 5.79 -18.14
N TRP A 340 -36.57 4.48 -18.32
CA TRP A 340 -37.72 3.58 -18.42
C TRP A 340 -38.50 3.52 -17.09
N ALA A 341 -37.83 3.36 -15.96
CA ALA A 341 -38.48 3.34 -14.64
C ALA A 341 -39.23 4.65 -14.34
N LEU A 342 -38.64 5.79 -14.74
CA LEU A 342 -39.28 7.10 -14.63
C LEU A 342 -40.55 7.18 -15.50
N SER A 343 -40.49 6.73 -16.76
CA SER A 343 -41.67 6.75 -17.64
C SER A 343 -42.84 5.92 -17.11
N VAL A 344 -42.58 4.77 -16.48
CA VAL A 344 -43.61 3.92 -15.86
C VAL A 344 -44.19 4.58 -14.60
N TYR A 345 -43.38 5.31 -13.86
CA TYR A 345 -43.86 6.08 -12.70
C TYR A 345 -44.73 7.26 -13.11
N ASP A 346 -44.34 7.99 -14.16
CA ASP A 346 -45.09 9.13 -14.67
C ASP A 346 -46.44 8.73 -15.29
N GLU A 347 -46.52 7.54 -15.90
CA GLU A 347 -47.78 6.99 -16.43
C GLU A 347 -48.76 6.60 -15.31
N ASP A 348 -48.30 5.86 -14.29
CA ASP A 348 -49.14 5.39 -13.19
C ASP A 348 -48.42 5.52 -11.82
N PRO A 349 -48.55 6.67 -11.13
CA PRO A 349 -47.88 6.90 -9.85
C PRO A 349 -48.58 6.10 -8.73
N THR A 350 -48.06 4.90 -8.47
CA THR A 350 -48.49 4.00 -7.41
C THR A 350 -47.34 3.76 -6.42
N PHE A 351 -47.66 3.22 -5.25
CA PHE A 351 -46.64 2.81 -4.28
C PHE A 351 -45.58 1.86 -4.89
N TRP A 352 -46.01 0.94 -5.76
CA TRP A 352 -45.12 -0.02 -6.42
C TRP A 352 -44.23 0.64 -7.49
N THR A 353 -44.77 1.58 -8.28
CA THR A 353 -43.93 2.33 -9.24
C THR A 353 -42.97 3.28 -8.51
N GLY A 354 -43.32 3.80 -7.33
CA GLY A 354 -42.38 4.52 -6.47
C GLY A 354 -41.19 3.68 -6.00
N ILE A 355 -41.41 2.40 -5.67
CA ILE A 355 -40.31 1.47 -5.34
C ILE A 355 -39.45 1.17 -6.58
N LEU A 356 -40.07 1.06 -7.76
CA LEU A 356 -39.39 0.75 -9.02
C LEU A 356 -38.29 1.76 -9.36
N LEU A 357 -38.46 3.05 -9.01
CA LEU A 357 -37.47 4.10 -9.24
C LEU A 357 -36.10 3.81 -8.59
N PHE A 358 -36.06 3.11 -7.46
CA PHE A 358 -34.81 2.79 -6.77
C PHE A 358 -34.12 1.53 -7.31
N ILE A 359 -34.84 0.67 -8.04
CA ILE A 359 -34.34 -0.63 -8.49
C ILE A 359 -33.15 -0.50 -9.46
N PRO A 360 -33.20 0.34 -10.53
CA PRO A 360 -32.07 0.52 -11.45
C PRO A 360 -30.77 0.93 -10.73
N SER A 361 -30.85 1.87 -9.78
CA SER A 361 -29.68 2.35 -9.04
C SER A 361 -29.08 1.28 -8.12
N ILE A 362 -29.91 0.45 -7.47
CA ILE A 362 -29.45 -0.69 -6.66
C ILE A 362 -28.76 -1.73 -7.55
N ILE A 363 -29.36 -2.07 -8.69
CA ILE A 363 -28.77 -3.02 -9.65
C ILE A 363 -27.42 -2.49 -10.15
N TYR A 364 -27.36 -1.22 -10.53
CA TYR A 364 -26.14 -0.60 -11.02
C TYR A 364 -25.02 -0.60 -9.98
N ALA A 365 -25.33 -0.27 -8.71
CA ALA A 365 -24.37 -0.36 -7.62
C ALA A 365 -23.79 -1.77 -7.44
N VAL A 366 -24.63 -2.81 -7.50
CA VAL A 366 -24.17 -4.21 -7.43
C VAL A 366 -23.30 -4.59 -8.64
N VAL A 367 -23.69 -4.15 -9.84
CA VAL A 367 -22.93 -4.41 -11.07
C VAL A 367 -21.54 -3.75 -11.02
N ILE A 368 -21.44 -2.52 -10.51
CA ILE A 368 -20.16 -1.81 -10.32
C ILE A 368 -19.20 -2.64 -9.46
N GLU A 369 -19.66 -3.13 -8.31
CA GLU A 369 -18.83 -3.92 -7.39
C GLU A 369 -18.34 -5.22 -8.03
N ILE A 370 -19.23 -5.93 -8.74
CA ILE A 370 -18.87 -7.15 -9.46
C ILE A 370 -17.83 -6.85 -10.56
N MET A 371 -18.01 -5.76 -11.31
CA MET A 371 -17.08 -5.35 -12.36
C MET A 371 -15.70 -4.97 -11.79
N ASN A 372 -15.64 -4.23 -10.68
CA ASN A 372 -14.40 -3.89 -10.00
C ASN A 372 -13.63 -5.15 -9.56
N LEU A 373 -14.33 -6.13 -8.99
CA LEU A 373 -13.75 -7.39 -8.56
C LEU A 373 -13.19 -8.19 -9.74
N ILE A 374 -13.97 -8.37 -10.81
CA ILE A 374 -13.54 -9.11 -12.01
C ILE A 374 -12.34 -8.42 -12.66
N TYR A 375 -12.38 -7.10 -12.78
CA TYR A 375 -11.31 -6.33 -13.39
C TYR A 375 -10.02 -6.39 -12.55
N ARG A 376 -10.12 -6.38 -11.21
CA ARG A 376 -8.96 -6.54 -10.32
C ARG A 376 -8.22 -7.85 -10.59
N TYR A 377 -8.93 -8.97 -10.65
CA TYR A 377 -8.32 -10.27 -10.98
C TYR A 377 -7.66 -10.27 -12.37
N ALA A 378 -8.33 -9.66 -13.37
CA ALA A 378 -7.77 -9.55 -14.71
C ALA A 378 -6.51 -8.68 -14.74
N ALA A 379 -6.50 -7.54 -14.03
CA ALA A 379 -5.37 -6.62 -13.95
C ALA A 379 -4.17 -7.24 -13.24
N GLU A 380 -4.38 -8.01 -12.17
CA GLU A 380 -3.33 -8.77 -11.49
C GLU A 380 -2.70 -9.83 -12.40
N PHE A 381 -3.53 -10.63 -13.08
CA PHE A 381 -3.07 -11.63 -14.03
C PHE A 381 -2.24 -11.00 -15.17
N LEU A 382 -2.76 -9.92 -15.75
CA LEU A 382 -2.12 -9.21 -16.84
C LEU A 382 -0.78 -8.58 -16.43
N THR A 383 -0.72 -7.98 -15.23
CA THR A 383 0.50 -7.36 -14.72
C THR A 383 1.54 -8.40 -14.29
N GLU A 384 1.12 -9.56 -13.81
CA GLU A 384 2.02 -10.70 -13.58
C GLU A 384 2.61 -11.21 -14.91
N TRP A 385 1.79 -11.26 -15.96
CA TRP A 385 2.21 -11.66 -17.31
C TRP A 385 3.17 -10.65 -17.98
N GLU A 386 3.09 -9.36 -17.64
CA GLU A 386 4.03 -8.33 -18.10
C GLU A 386 5.48 -8.59 -17.61
N ASN A 387 5.67 -9.38 -16.55
CA ASN A 387 6.98 -9.78 -16.01
C ASN A 387 7.88 -8.60 -15.62
N HIS A 388 7.42 -7.79 -14.66
CA HIS A 388 8.20 -6.70 -14.05
C HIS A 388 9.33 -7.24 -13.15
N ARG A 389 10.52 -6.61 -13.23
CA ARG A 389 11.70 -6.99 -12.44
C ARG A 389 11.53 -6.63 -10.97
N LEU A 390 11.13 -5.39 -10.68
CA LEU A 390 11.01 -4.86 -9.33
C LEU A 390 9.57 -4.94 -8.83
N GLU A 391 9.41 -5.18 -7.52
CA GLU A 391 8.10 -5.18 -6.88
C GLU A 391 7.42 -3.82 -6.97
N SER A 392 8.16 -2.72 -6.75
CA SER A 392 7.64 -1.36 -6.91
C SER A 392 7.14 -1.06 -8.34
N SER A 393 7.79 -1.59 -9.37
CA SER A 393 7.34 -1.44 -10.76
C SER A 393 6.07 -2.24 -11.03
N TYR A 394 6.00 -3.48 -10.53
CA TYR A 394 4.80 -4.31 -10.61
C TYR A 394 3.59 -3.61 -9.96
N GLN A 395 3.76 -3.17 -8.71
CA GLN A 395 2.72 -2.48 -7.96
C GLN A 395 2.27 -1.20 -8.66
N ASN A 396 3.19 -0.35 -9.12
CA ASN A 396 2.82 0.89 -9.84
C ASN A 396 1.97 0.63 -11.09
N HIS A 397 2.29 -0.40 -11.88
CA HIS A 397 1.53 -0.73 -13.10
C HIS A 397 0.18 -1.38 -12.77
N LEU A 398 0.11 -2.18 -11.71
CA LEU A 398 -1.15 -2.76 -11.23
C LEU A 398 -2.07 -1.64 -10.73
N VAL A 399 -1.54 -0.77 -9.87
CA VAL A 399 -2.26 0.37 -9.30
C VAL A 399 -2.83 1.24 -10.42
N LEU A 400 -2.02 1.61 -11.41
CA LEU A 400 -2.47 2.44 -12.53
C LEU A 400 -3.65 1.82 -13.29
N LYS A 401 -3.61 0.52 -13.58
CA LYS A 401 -4.69 -0.17 -14.31
C LYS A 401 -5.99 -0.17 -13.52
N VAL A 402 -5.93 -0.53 -12.24
CA VAL A 402 -7.08 -0.62 -11.34
C VAL A 402 -7.66 0.77 -11.07
N LEU A 403 -6.79 1.76 -10.87
CA LEU A 403 -7.17 3.15 -10.61
C LEU A 403 -7.93 3.77 -11.78
N VAL A 404 -7.44 3.64 -13.02
CA VAL A 404 -8.11 4.22 -14.19
C VAL A 404 -9.49 3.58 -14.38
N PHE A 405 -9.62 2.28 -14.16
CA PHE A 405 -10.89 1.58 -14.25
C PHE A 405 -11.87 2.05 -13.17
N ASN A 406 -11.46 2.05 -11.90
CA ASN A 406 -12.30 2.51 -10.79
C ASN A 406 -12.69 3.98 -10.94
N PHE A 407 -11.77 4.83 -11.41
CA PHE A 407 -12.07 6.24 -11.69
C PHE A 407 -13.21 6.37 -12.71
N VAL A 408 -13.13 5.69 -13.85
CA VAL A 408 -14.21 5.72 -14.85
C VAL A 408 -15.49 5.13 -14.30
N ASN A 409 -15.41 3.98 -13.60
CA ASN A 409 -16.60 3.31 -13.10
C ASN A 409 -17.34 4.11 -12.01
N CYS A 410 -16.61 4.88 -11.18
CA CYS A 410 -17.20 5.71 -10.13
C CYS A 410 -17.66 7.09 -10.63
N PHE A 411 -16.89 7.75 -11.50
CA PHE A 411 -17.14 9.15 -11.87
C PHE A 411 -17.83 9.34 -13.22
N ALA A 412 -17.87 8.34 -14.10
CA ALA A 412 -18.48 8.51 -15.42
C ALA A 412 -19.98 8.85 -15.35
N SER A 413 -20.73 8.24 -14.43
CA SER A 413 -22.15 8.53 -14.23
C SER A 413 -22.35 9.98 -13.77
N LEU A 414 -21.51 10.47 -12.85
CA LEU A 414 -21.53 11.85 -12.39
C LEU A 414 -21.14 12.83 -13.50
N PHE A 415 -20.14 12.51 -14.32
CA PHE A 415 -19.78 13.31 -15.48
C PHE A 415 -20.90 13.35 -16.52
N TYR A 416 -21.61 12.25 -16.72
CA TYR A 416 -22.76 12.20 -17.61
C TYR A 416 -23.91 13.08 -17.11
N ILE A 417 -24.27 13.00 -15.82
CA ILE A 417 -25.30 13.86 -15.23
C ILE A 417 -24.89 15.34 -15.33
N ALA A 418 -23.63 15.65 -15.00
CA ALA A 418 -23.10 17.01 -15.01
C ALA A 418 -23.06 17.65 -16.41
N PHE A 419 -22.51 16.94 -17.40
CA PHE A 419 -22.16 17.53 -18.69
C PHE A 419 -23.11 17.16 -19.83
N ALA A 420 -23.73 15.97 -19.79
CA ALA A 420 -24.69 15.54 -20.81
C ALA A 420 -26.13 15.91 -20.41
N MET A 421 -26.57 15.54 -19.19
CA MET A 421 -27.93 15.86 -18.73
C MET A 421 -28.06 17.31 -18.24
N GLN A 422 -26.97 17.90 -17.72
CA GLN A 422 -26.91 19.26 -17.19
C GLN A 422 -27.86 19.50 -16.00
N ASP A 423 -28.15 18.45 -15.23
CA ASP A 423 -29.02 18.52 -14.06
C ASP A 423 -28.19 18.62 -12.77
N MET A 424 -28.06 19.84 -12.25
CA MET A 424 -27.28 20.12 -11.04
C MET A 424 -27.96 19.59 -9.77
N VAL A 425 -29.30 19.47 -9.77
CA VAL A 425 -30.05 18.97 -8.62
C VAL A 425 -29.85 17.46 -8.51
N LEU A 426 -30.02 16.75 -9.63
CA LEU A 426 -29.73 15.33 -9.72
C LEU A 426 -28.26 15.06 -9.39
N LEU A 427 -27.33 15.86 -9.91
CA LEU A 427 -25.91 15.73 -9.60
C LEU A 427 -25.63 15.84 -8.09
N ARG A 428 -26.19 16.86 -7.42
CA ARG A 428 -26.06 17.05 -5.96
C ARG A 428 -26.62 15.86 -5.19
N GLN A 429 -27.79 15.35 -5.59
CA GLN A 429 -28.45 14.20 -4.95
C GLN A 429 -27.69 12.88 -5.17
N SER A 430 -27.26 12.60 -6.40
CA SER A 430 -26.49 11.41 -6.75
C SER A 430 -25.13 11.42 -6.04
N LEU A 431 -24.44 12.57 -6.00
CA LEU A 431 -23.17 12.71 -5.30
C LEU A 431 -23.32 12.49 -3.79
N ALA A 432 -24.32 13.13 -3.16
CA ALA A 432 -24.58 12.95 -1.73
C ALA A 432 -24.95 11.50 -1.40
N THR A 433 -25.82 10.88 -2.21
CA THR A 433 -26.22 9.48 -2.03
C THR A 433 -25.03 8.53 -2.19
N LEU A 434 -24.25 8.66 -3.27
CA LEU A 434 -23.08 7.81 -3.50
C LEU A 434 -22.05 7.96 -2.37
N LEU A 435 -21.73 9.19 -1.97
CA LEU A 435 -20.75 9.44 -0.92
C LEU A 435 -21.23 8.86 0.43
N ILE A 436 -22.45 9.21 0.86
CA ILE A 436 -22.99 8.78 2.17
C ILE A 436 -23.19 7.26 2.19
N THR A 437 -23.80 6.69 1.16
CA THR A 437 -24.06 5.24 1.10
C THR A 437 -22.77 4.45 1.02
N SER A 438 -21.80 4.87 0.19
CA SER A 438 -20.49 4.21 0.12
C SER A 438 -19.75 4.29 1.44
N GLN A 439 -19.72 5.45 2.11
CA GLN A 439 -19.04 5.59 3.40
C GLN A 439 -19.68 4.73 4.49
N ILE A 440 -21.01 4.68 4.56
CA ILE A 440 -21.71 3.83 5.54
C ILE A 440 -21.43 2.35 5.29
N LEU A 441 -21.48 1.91 4.02
CA LEU A 441 -21.21 0.52 3.65
C LEU A 441 -19.76 0.13 3.92
N ASN A 442 -18.81 0.98 3.55
CA ASN A 442 -17.38 0.78 3.81
C ASN A 442 -17.13 0.70 5.31
N GLN A 443 -17.61 1.66 6.10
CA GLN A 443 -17.42 1.64 7.55
C GLN A 443 -18.01 0.38 8.20
N PHE A 444 -19.14 -0.12 7.70
CA PHE A 444 -19.72 -1.37 8.18
C PHE A 444 -18.84 -2.57 7.83
N MET A 445 -18.38 -2.67 6.58
CA MET A 445 -17.55 -3.78 6.11
C MET A 445 -16.14 -3.76 6.71
N GLU A 446 -15.61 -2.59 7.02
CA GLU A 446 -14.22 -2.40 7.46
C GLU A 446 -14.05 -2.32 8.97
N ALA A 447 -14.96 -1.67 9.69
CA ALA A 447 -14.86 -1.55 11.15
C ALA A 447 -15.79 -2.52 11.86
N PHE A 448 -17.09 -2.48 11.53
CA PHE A 448 -18.10 -3.16 12.32
C PHE A 448 -18.05 -4.68 12.13
N LEU A 449 -18.03 -5.16 10.89
CA LEU A 449 -18.05 -6.58 10.58
C LEU A 449 -16.81 -7.31 11.10
N PRO A 450 -15.56 -6.83 10.89
CA PRO A 450 -14.37 -7.49 11.41
C PRO A 450 -14.32 -7.46 12.94
N TYR A 451 -14.69 -6.33 13.57
CA TYR A 451 -14.79 -6.24 15.03
C TYR A 451 -15.80 -7.26 15.59
N TRP A 452 -16.97 -7.39 14.98
CA TRP A 452 -18.00 -8.34 15.41
C TRP A 452 -17.57 -9.79 15.20
N LEU A 453 -17.03 -10.12 14.02
CA LEU A 453 -16.50 -11.45 13.72
C LEU A 453 -15.37 -11.82 14.66
N GLN A 454 -14.47 -10.89 14.93
CA GLN A 454 -13.38 -11.08 15.87
C GLN A 454 -13.89 -11.26 17.29
N ARG A 455 -14.82 -10.44 17.77
CA ARG A 455 -15.42 -10.60 19.11
C ARG A 455 -16.06 -11.97 19.27
N ARG A 456 -16.69 -12.49 18.20
CA ARG A 456 -17.24 -13.85 18.15
C ARG A 456 -16.13 -14.92 18.16
N ARG A 457 -15.05 -14.76 17.39
CA ARG A 457 -13.87 -15.64 17.39
C ARG A 457 -13.17 -15.67 18.75
N ASN A 458 -12.88 -14.50 19.34
CA ASN A 458 -12.30 -14.35 20.66
C ASN A 458 -13.20 -14.96 21.74
N LYS A 459 -14.53 -14.81 21.66
CA LYS A 459 -15.45 -15.46 22.62
C LYS A 459 -15.43 -16.99 22.47
N LYS A 460 -15.29 -17.52 21.25
CA LYS A 460 -15.14 -18.97 20.99
C LYS A 460 -13.79 -19.49 21.48
N MET A 461 -12.73 -18.72 21.29
CA MET A 461 -11.36 -19.01 21.75
C MET A 461 -11.26 -18.94 23.28
N ILE A 462 -11.73 -17.86 23.91
CA ILE A 462 -11.80 -17.72 25.37
C ILE A 462 -12.66 -18.82 25.98
N ARG A 463 -13.76 -19.25 25.33
CA ARG A 463 -14.52 -20.43 25.78
C ARG A 463 -13.73 -21.73 25.66
N LYS A 464 -12.96 -21.93 24.58
CA LYS A 464 -12.03 -23.07 24.45
C LYS A 464 -10.92 -23.02 25.50
N MET A 465 -10.36 -21.85 25.78
CA MET A 465 -9.31 -21.63 26.76
C MET A 465 -9.83 -21.71 28.20
N GLN A 466 -11.02 -21.19 28.51
CA GLN A 466 -11.65 -21.30 29.84
C GLN A 466 -12.01 -22.75 30.18
N LYS A 467 -12.38 -23.56 29.18
CA LYS A 467 -12.55 -25.02 29.35
C LYS A 467 -11.21 -25.74 29.62
N ARG A 468 -10.06 -25.09 29.38
CA ARG A 468 -8.69 -25.57 29.59
C ARG A 468 -7.92 -24.84 30.72
N ARG A 469 -8.45 -23.74 31.27
CA ARG A 469 -7.86 -22.89 32.34
C ARG A 469 -8.09 -23.47 33.75
N THR A 470 -7.87 -24.77 33.91
CA THR A 470 -7.54 -25.33 35.23
C THR A 470 -6.04 -25.36 35.49
N LEU A 471 -5.21 -24.76 34.63
CA LEU A 471 -3.79 -24.51 34.88
C LEU A 471 -3.39 -23.05 34.51
N GLU A 472 -3.05 -22.30 35.56
CA GLU A 472 -2.23 -21.08 35.75
C GLU A 472 -2.10 -19.97 34.67
N ASP A 473 -2.07 -18.72 35.17
CA ASP A 473 -1.86 -17.43 34.50
C ASP A 473 -0.47 -17.29 33.82
N LYS A 474 -0.21 -18.04 32.75
CA LYS A 474 0.94 -17.80 31.86
C LYS A 474 0.49 -17.47 30.44
N GLU A 475 1.36 -16.75 29.73
CA GLU A 475 1.21 -16.37 28.33
C GLU A 475 0.84 -17.58 27.46
N LEU A 476 0.11 -17.34 26.36
CA LEU A 476 -0.17 -18.36 25.36
C LEU A 476 1.15 -19.04 24.96
N PRO A 477 1.26 -20.39 25.02
CA PRO A 477 2.42 -21.08 24.47
C PRO A 477 2.64 -20.63 23.02
N LEU A 478 3.90 -20.39 22.62
CA LEU A 478 4.27 -19.93 21.27
C LEU A 478 3.56 -20.72 20.16
N ALA A 479 3.42 -22.04 20.32
CA ALA A 479 2.71 -22.90 19.38
C ALA A 479 1.24 -22.51 19.19
N GLU A 480 0.54 -22.09 20.24
CA GLU A 480 -0.84 -21.61 20.13
C GLU A 480 -0.90 -20.25 19.45
N GLN A 481 0.05 -19.34 19.75
CA GLN A 481 0.14 -18.05 19.08
C GLN A 481 0.34 -18.22 17.56
N VAL A 482 1.31 -19.02 17.15
CA VAL A 482 1.62 -19.27 15.73
C VAL A 482 0.39 -19.79 14.99
N ARG A 483 -0.34 -20.73 15.58
CA ARG A 483 -1.55 -21.31 14.99
C ARG A 483 -2.71 -20.32 14.91
N LEU A 484 -2.88 -19.48 15.93
CA LEU A 484 -3.89 -18.42 15.90
C LEU A 484 -3.59 -17.38 14.82
N GLU A 485 -2.32 -16.99 14.69
CA GLU A 485 -1.88 -16.06 13.65
C GLU A 485 -1.98 -16.70 12.26
N ALA A 486 -1.69 -17.98 12.10
CA ALA A 486 -1.85 -18.70 10.83
C ALA A 486 -3.29 -18.67 10.28
N ASP A 487 -4.30 -18.69 11.17
CA ASP A 487 -5.73 -18.62 10.85
C ASP A 487 -6.25 -17.18 10.60
N MET A 488 -5.43 -16.15 10.85
CA MET A 488 -5.80 -14.75 10.59
C MET A 488 -5.74 -14.42 9.09
N SER A 489 -6.51 -13.41 8.69
CA SER A 489 -6.49 -12.93 7.30
C SER A 489 -5.15 -12.24 7.00
N THR A 490 -4.64 -12.42 5.78
CA THR A 490 -3.46 -11.71 5.30
C THR A 490 -3.85 -10.31 4.85
N TYR A 491 -3.07 -9.30 5.24
CA TYR A 491 -3.20 -7.96 4.71
C TYR A 491 -2.64 -7.91 3.27
N LEU A 492 -3.47 -7.54 2.29
CA LEU A 492 -3.12 -7.58 0.86
C LEU A 492 -2.37 -6.34 0.36
N GLY A 493 -1.98 -5.45 1.28
CA GLY A 493 -1.26 -4.20 0.99
C GLY A 493 -2.15 -2.97 1.10
N THR A 494 -1.53 -1.80 1.01
CA THR A 494 -2.18 -0.48 1.18
C THR A 494 -2.97 -0.01 -0.03
N PHE A 495 -3.14 -0.86 -1.05
CA PHE A 495 -3.75 -0.45 -2.31
C PHE A 495 -5.21 0.00 -2.13
N ASP A 496 -6.03 -0.83 -1.48
CA ASP A 496 -7.46 -0.54 -1.32
C ASP A 496 -7.64 0.67 -0.38
N ASP A 497 -6.80 0.78 0.66
CA ASP A 497 -6.81 1.90 1.60
C ASP A 497 -6.47 3.25 0.90
N TYR A 498 -5.45 3.29 0.03
CA TYR A 498 -5.15 4.49 -0.76
C TYR A 498 -6.21 4.77 -1.84
N LEU A 499 -6.80 3.72 -2.42
CA LEU A 499 -7.87 3.86 -3.42
C LEU A 499 -9.08 4.56 -2.81
N GLU A 500 -9.45 4.21 -1.59
CA GLU A 500 -10.53 4.89 -0.86
C GLU A 500 -10.24 6.39 -0.72
N LEU A 501 -9.07 6.75 -0.21
CA LEU A 501 -8.68 8.17 -0.06
C LEU A 501 -8.65 8.91 -1.40
N PHE A 502 -8.24 8.22 -2.47
CA PHE A 502 -8.23 8.78 -3.82
C PHE A 502 -9.65 9.06 -4.34
N LEU A 503 -10.60 8.13 -4.16
CA LEU A 503 -11.99 8.32 -4.55
C LEU A 503 -12.66 9.43 -3.73
N LEU A 504 -12.42 9.46 -2.41
CA LEU A 504 -12.87 10.53 -1.51
C LEU A 504 -12.34 11.91 -1.94
N PHE A 505 -11.05 11.99 -2.29
CA PHE A 505 -10.47 13.21 -2.85
C PHE A 505 -11.13 13.61 -4.17
N GLY A 506 -11.45 12.65 -5.04
CA GLY A 506 -12.17 12.90 -6.29
C GLY A 506 -13.55 13.52 -6.04
N TYR A 507 -14.33 12.97 -5.10
CA TYR A 507 -15.64 13.53 -4.76
C TYR A 507 -15.56 14.97 -4.22
N VAL A 508 -14.54 15.29 -3.43
CA VAL A 508 -14.33 16.64 -2.88
C VAL A 508 -13.81 17.61 -3.94
N SER A 509 -12.86 17.19 -4.76
CA SER A 509 -12.15 18.09 -5.69
C SER A 509 -12.90 18.31 -7.02
N LEU A 510 -13.47 17.28 -7.63
CA LEU A 510 -14.13 17.37 -8.94
C LEU A 510 -15.43 18.19 -8.90
N PHE A 511 -16.24 17.98 -7.86
CA PHE A 511 -17.59 18.54 -7.75
C PHE A 511 -17.72 19.57 -6.62
N SER A 512 -16.60 20.23 -6.29
CA SER A 512 -16.50 21.13 -5.15
C SER A 512 -17.52 22.28 -5.23
N CYS A 513 -17.77 22.83 -6.42
CA CYS A 513 -18.76 23.90 -6.61
C CYS A 513 -20.22 23.43 -6.45
N VAL A 514 -20.51 22.13 -6.58
CA VAL A 514 -21.88 21.60 -6.55
C VAL A 514 -22.27 21.15 -5.13
N TYR A 515 -21.33 20.54 -4.40
CA TYR A 515 -21.59 20.02 -3.06
C TYR A 515 -20.45 20.33 -2.07
N PRO A 516 -20.42 21.57 -1.54
CA PRO A 516 -19.38 22.01 -0.59
C PRO A 516 -19.29 21.18 0.70
N LEU A 517 -20.38 20.51 1.10
CA LEU A 517 -20.41 19.63 2.28
C LEU A 517 -19.65 18.32 2.10
N ALA A 518 -19.24 17.96 0.87
CA ALA A 518 -18.47 16.75 0.62
C ALA A 518 -17.25 16.66 1.56
N ALA A 519 -16.50 17.76 1.70
CA ALA A 519 -15.30 17.81 2.53
C ALA A 519 -15.59 17.51 4.02
N VAL A 520 -16.76 17.92 4.53
CA VAL A 520 -17.15 17.63 5.92
C VAL A 520 -17.36 16.13 6.12
N LEU A 521 -18.08 15.49 5.19
CA LEU A 521 -18.34 14.06 5.23
C LEU A 521 -17.04 13.25 5.12
N VAL A 522 -16.12 13.67 4.24
CA VAL A 522 -14.81 13.02 4.10
C VAL A 522 -13.96 13.19 5.35
N VAL A 523 -13.94 14.37 5.98
CA VAL A 523 -13.19 14.56 7.24
C VAL A 523 -13.75 13.68 8.35
N LEU A 524 -15.08 13.57 8.47
CA LEU A 524 -15.70 12.68 9.46
C LEU A 524 -15.36 11.21 9.19
N ASN A 525 -15.38 10.79 7.92
CA ASN A 525 -14.99 9.44 7.50
C ASN A 525 -13.52 9.17 7.82
N ASN A 526 -12.61 10.07 7.46
CA ASN A 526 -11.18 9.83 7.71
C ASN A 526 -10.85 9.79 9.20
N ILE A 527 -11.56 10.56 10.05
CA ILE A 527 -11.40 10.48 11.51
C ILE A 527 -11.76 9.08 11.99
N THR A 528 -12.87 8.50 11.56
CA THR A 528 -13.22 7.12 11.91
C THR A 528 -12.23 6.13 11.29
N GLU A 529 -11.75 6.41 10.08
CA GLU A 529 -10.84 5.54 9.34
C GLU A 529 -9.50 5.35 10.03
N VAL A 530 -8.92 6.43 10.58
CA VAL A 530 -7.69 6.37 11.39
C VAL A 530 -7.80 5.32 12.51
N TYR A 531 -8.96 5.23 13.16
CA TYR A 531 -9.16 4.28 14.25
C TYR A 531 -9.55 2.87 13.77
N SER A 532 -10.36 2.74 12.70
CA SER A 532 -10.71 1.43 12.15
C SER A 532 -9.52 0.72 11.54
N ASP A 533 -8.69 1.42 10.77
CA ASP A 533 -7.47 0.88 10.18
C ASP A 533 -6.47 0.44 11.24
N ALA A 534 -6.22 1.29 12.24
CA ALA A 534 -5.35 0.94 13.37
C ALA A 534 -5.85 -0.32 14.10
N PHE A 535 -7.17 -0.45 14.28
CA PHE A 535 -7.78 -1.65 14.85
C PHE A 535 -7.61 -2.88 13.96
N LYS A 536 -7.89 -2.76 12.65
CA LYS A 536 -7.73 -3.84 11.65
C LYS A 536 -6.30 -4.39 11.68
N MET A 537 -5.31 -3.50 11.65
CA MET A 537 -3.88 -3.85 11.64
C MET A 537 -3.42 -4.53 12.94
N CYS A 538 -3.98 -4.12 14.09
CA CYS A 538 -3.58 -4.67 15.38
C CYS A 538 -4.27 -5.98 15.76
N ARG A 539 -5.44 -6.28 15.18
CA ARG A 539 -6.34 -7.31 15.72
C ARG A 539 -6.95 -8.23 14.66
N VAL A 540 -7.09 -7.80 13.42
CA VAL A 540 -7.78 -8.56 12.37
C VAL A 540 -6.79 -9.28 11.47
N PHE A 541 -5.77 -8.57 11.01
CA PHE A 541 -4.80 -9.08 10.04
C PHE A 541 -3.55 -9.66 10.71
N LYS A 542 -2.94 -10.65 10.04
CA LYS A 542 -1.55 -11.05 10.26
C LYS A 542 -0.65 -9.82 10.15
N ARG A 543 0.48 -9.84 10.84
CA ARG A 543 1.52 -8.83 10.67
C ARG A 543 1.95 -8.86 9.19
N PRO A 544 1.82 -7.75 8.44
CA PRO A 544 2.41 -7.67 7.12
C PRO A 544 3.93 -7.60 7.24
N PHE A 545 4.63 -8.06 6.21
CA PHE A 545 6.05 -7.77 6.10
C PHE A 545 6.28 -6.26 5.90
N SER A 546 7.34 -5.74 6.51
CA SER A 546 7.79 -4.38 6.26
C SER A 546 8.28 -4.28 4.81
N ASP A 547 7.75 -3.31 4.08
CA ASP A 547 8.22 -2.97 2.74
C ASP A 547 8.78 -1.53 2.78
N PRO A 548 10.10 -1.34 2.59
CA PRO A 548 10.70 -0.02 2.63
C PRO A 548 10.17 0.89 1.52
N ALA A 549 9.63 2.05 1.91
CA ALA A 549 9.05 3.02 1.00
C ALA A 549 9.60 4.44 1.29
N ALA A 550 9.87 5.20 0.23
CA ALA A 550 10.34 6.58 0.31
C ALA A 550 9.25 7.61 -0.01
N ASN A 551 8.14 7.17 -0.59
CA ASN A 551 6.97 7.97 -0.95
C ASN A 551 5.75 7.05 -1.14
N ILE A 552 4.58 7.65 -1.38
CA ILE A 552 3.33 6.94 -1.67
C ILE A 552 3.29 6.33 -3.08
N GLY A 553 4.38 6.36 -3.83
CA GLY A 553 4.49 5.75 -5.16
C GLY A 553 3.65 6.46 -6.22
N VAL A 554 2.99 5.67 -7.07
CA VAL A 554 2.15 6.18 -8.17
C VAL A 554 0.92 6.93 -7.69
N TRP A 555 0.51 6.77 -6.42
CA TRP A 555 -0.60 7.52 -5.85
C TRP A 555 -0.38 9.03 -5.92
N GLN A 556 0.86 9.51 -5.74
CA GLN A 556 1.17 10.94 -5.88
C GLN A 556 0.75 11.47 -7.26
N LEU A 557 1.15 10.76 -8.32
CA LEU A 557 0.79 11.11 -9.69
C LEU A 557 -0.72 11.05 -9.90
N ALA A 558 -1.41 10.08 -9.28
CA ALA A 558 -2.85 9.96 -9.39
C ALA A 558 -3.58 11.14 -8.72
N PHE A 559 -3.23 11.51 -7.49
CA PHE A 559 -3.80 12.67 -6.80
C PHE A 559 -3.53 13.97 -7.56
N GLU A 560 -2.32 14.15 -8.11
CA GLU A 560 -1.99 15.31 -8.95
C GLU A 560 -2.83 15.34 -10.24
N ALA A 561 -2.99 14.21 -10.93
CA ALA A 561 -3.82 14.08 -12.11
C ALA A 561 -5.31 14.38 -11.81
N MET A 562 -5.84 13.83 -10.70
CA MET A 562 -7.19 14.15 -10.22
C MET A 562 -7.35 15.66 -9.99
N SER A 563 -6.36 16.30 -9.38
CA SER A 563 -6.40 17.75 -9.14
C SER A 563 -6.34 18.57 -10.44
N VAL A 564 -5.66 18.08 -11.50
CA VAL A 564 -5.70 18.71 -12.83
C VAL A 564 -7.08 18.55 -13.47
N ILE A 565 -7.65 17.34 -13.43
CA ILE A 565 -9.00 17.07 -13.94
C ILE A 565 -10.03 17.96 -13.21
N ALA A 566 -9.88 18.13 -11.88
CA ALA A 566 -10.73 18.99 -11.08
C ALA A 566 -10.75 20.44 -11.55
N VAL A 567 -9.63 21.00 -12.02
CA VAL A 567 -9.60 22.36 -12.59
C VAL A 567 -10.54 22.44 -13.79
N VAL A 568 -10.42 21.49 -14.72
CA VAL A 568 -11.26 21.43 -15.92
C VAL A 568 -12.73 21.23 -15.55
N THR A 569 -13.03 20.30 -14.64
CA THR A 569 -14.40 19.99 -14.21
C THR A 569 -15.06 21.19 -13.55
N ASN A 570 -14.42 21.85 -12.58
CA ASN A 570 -15.02 23.00 -11.90
C ASN A 570 -15.18 24.21 -12.85
N CYS A 571 -14.23 24.47 -13.75
CA CYS A 571 -14.37 25.55 -14.73
C CYS A 571 -15.53 25.30 -15.69
N ALA A 572 -15.69 24.06 -16.17
CA ALA A 572 -16.81 23.68 -17.03
C ALA A 572 -18.16 23.80 -16.30
N LEU A 573 -18.26 23.32 -15.06
CA LEU A 573 -19.47 23.44 -14.24
C LEU A 573 -19.86 24.90 -14.00
N ILE A 574 -18.88 25.76 -13.69
CA ILE A 574 -19.09 27.20 -13.53
C ILE A 574 -19.60 27.83 -14.83
N GLY A 575 -18.95 27.55 -15.96
CA GLY A 575 -19.35 28.09 -17.27
C GLY A 575 -20.75 27.64 -17.73
N MET A 576 -21.22 26.49 -17.25
CA MET A 576 -22.55 25.97 -17.57
C MET A 576 -23.66 26.51 -16.66
N SER A 577 -23.31 27.17 -15.56
CA SER A 577 -24.29 27.69 -14.60
C SER A 577 -25.18 28.78 -15.23
N PRO A 578 -26.49 28.82 -14.90
CA PRO A 578 -27.42 29.83 -15.42
C PRO A 578 -26.96 31.27 -15.15
N GLN A 579 -26.32 31.50 -14.01
CA GLN A 579 -25.81 32.81 -13.62
C GLN A 579 -24.71 33.31 -14.57
N VAL A 580 -23.80 32.44 -15.03
CA VAL A 580 -22.75 32.84 -15.98
C VAL A 580 -23.31 33.08 -17.37
N LYS A 581 -24.23 32.20 -17.81
CA LYS A 581 -24.90 32.37 -19.09
C LYS A 581 -25.63 33.71 -19.17
N ALA A 582 -26.15 34.21 -18.05
CA ALA A 582 -26.80 35.53 -17.98
C ALA A 582 -25.85 36.72 -18.25
N TYR A 583 -24.54 36.59 -17.99
CA TYR A 583 -23.56 37.64 -18.31
C TYR A 583 -23.21 37.69 -19.81
N PHE A 584 -23.44 36.61 -20.55
CA PHE A 584 -23.15 36.52 -21.99
C PHE A 584 -24.39 36.08 -22.79
N PRO A 585 -25.50 36.86 -22.77
CA PRO A 585 -26.77 36.44 -23.35
C PRO A 585 -26.75 36.35 -24.89
N GLU A 586 -25.86 37.08 -25.55
CA GLU A 586 -25.82 37.17 -27.03
C GLU A 586 -24.82 36.23 -27.69
N SER A 587 -23.86 35.65 -26.95
CA SER A 587 -22.77 34.87 -27.55
C SER A 587 -22.25 33.74 -26.65
N GLU A 588 -22.67 32.52 -26.94
CA GLU A 588 -22.12 31.31 -26.29
C GLU A 588 -20.64 31.09 -26.61
N THR A 589 -20.18 31.53 -27.79
CA THR A 589 -18.77 31.40 -28.17
C THR A 589 -17.85 32.25 -27.30
N GLN A 590 -18.27 33.46 -26.94
CA GLN A 590 -17.52 34.31 -26.00
C GLN A 590 -17.46 33.69 -24.60
N LEU A 591 -18.57 33.11 -24.13
CA LEU A 591 -18.63 32.40 -22.85
C LEU A 591 -17.62 31.23 -22.81
N ILE A 592 -17.61 30.40 -23.85
CA ILE A 592 -16.68 29.26 -23.92
C ILE A 592 -15.23 29.76 -23.95
N LEU A 593 -14.91 30.79 -24.75
CA LEU A 593 -13.57 31.35 -24.82
C LEU A 593 -13.09 31.90 -23.47
N TRP A 594 -13.94 32.63 -22.74
CA TRP A 594 -13.61 33.13 -21.40
C TRP A 594 -13.44 31.99 -20.38
N THR A 595 -14.30 30.98 -20.44
CA THR A 595 -14.20 29.80 -19.56
C THR A 595 -12.88 29.06 -19.78
N VAL A 596 -12.51 28.83 -21.04
CA VAL A 596 -11.24 28.19 -21.42
C VAL A 596 -10.04 29.07 -21.04
N ALA A 597 -10.13 30.39 -21.22
CA ALA A 597 -9.05 31.30 -20.83
C ALA A 597 -8.80 31.30 -19.31
N ILE A 598 -9.87 31.29 -18.49
CA ILE A 598 -9.77 31.17 -17.04
C ILE A 598 -9.17 29.82 -16.65
N GLU A 599 -9.63 28.75 -17.29
CA GLU A 599 -9.13 27.39 -17.06
C GLU A 599 -7.62 27.27 -17.34
N HIS A 600 -7.14 27.77 -18.49
CA HIS A 600 -5.71 27.82 -18.81
C HIS A 600 -4.93 28.70 -17.82
N GLY A 601 -5.52 29.81 -17.37
CA GLY A 601 -4.93 30.67 -16.35
C GLY A 601 -4.74 29.96 -15.01
N LEU A 602 -5.75 29.20 -14.57
CA LEU A 602 -5.70 28.41 -13.34
C LEU A 602 -4.72 27.23 -13.46
N LEU A 603 -4.68 26.54 -14.61
CA LEU A 603 -3.68 25.49 -14.86
C LEU A 603 -2.26 26.05 -14.86
N ALA A 604 -2.02 27.19 -15.53
CA ALA A 604 -0.72 27.85 -15.53
C ALA A 604 -0.31 28.23 -14.11
N PHE A 605 -1.21 28.82 -13.33
CA PHE A 605 -0.96 29.15 -11.92
C PHE A 605 -0.66 27.91 -11.07
N LYS A 606 -1.39 26.81 -11.28
CA LYS A 606 -1.15 25.52 -10.64
C LYS A 606 0.27 25.00 -10.93
N PHE A 607 0.67 24.95 -12.20
CA PHE A 607 2.02 24.48 -12.58
C PHE A 607 3.12 25.41 -12.05
N ILE A 608 2.88 26.73 -12.00
CA ILE A 608 3.79 27.68 -11.37
C ILE A 608 3.93 27.37 -9.86
N LEU A 609 2.83 27.12 -9.14
CA LEU A 609 2.89 26.76 -7.73
C LEU A 609 3.69 25.46 -7.49
N THR A 610 3.44 24.42 -8.29
CA THR A 610 4.21 23.17 -8.23
C THR A 610 5.69 23.40 -8.50
N TYR A 611 6.05 24.32 -9.40
CA TYR A 611 7.46 24.68 -9.64
C TYR A 611 8.07 25.48 -8.49
N LEU A 612 7.31 26.39 -7.86
CA LEU A 612 7.78 27.27 -6.79
C LEU A 612 7.97 26.54 -5.45
N ILE A 613 7.20 25.50 -5.18
CA ILE A 613 7.27 24.72 -3.94
C ILE A 613 8.20 23.51 -4.19
N PRO A 614 9.45 23.51 -3.69
CA PRO A 614 10.34 22.39 -3.98
C PRO A 614 9.92 21.14 -3.20
N ASP A 615 9.91 19.99 -3.88
CA ASP A 615 9.49 18.68 -3.32
C ASP A 615 10.27 18.28 -2.07
N VAL A 616 11.55 18.63 -1.96
CA VAL A 616 12.41 18.29 -0.82
C VAL A 616 12.76 19.55 -0.04
N PRO A 617 12.60 19.58 1.31
CA PRO A 617 13.03 20.70 2.14
C PRO A 617 14.52 21.03 2.00
N LYS A 618 14.87 22.32 2.04
CA LYS A 618 16.26 22.80 1.83
C LYS A 618 17.30 22.14 2.74
N HIS A 619 16.96 21.94 4.01
CA HIS A 619 17.88 21.30 4.97
C HIS A 619 18.18 19.84 4.61
N ILE A 620 17.21 19.11 4.04
CA ILE A 620 17.40 17.72 3.56
C ILE A 620 18.20 17.72 2.25
N GLN A 621 17.91 18.66 1.33
CA GLN A 621 18.70 18.81 0.10
C GLN A 621 20.19 19.00 0.41
N ILE A 622 20.52 19.84 1.41
CA ILE A 622 21.91 20.04 1.85
C ILE A 622 22.51 18.75 2.41
N LYS A 623 21.76 17.98 3.22
CA LYS A 623 22.22 16.70 3.77
C LYS A 623 22.47 15.66 2.67
N LEU A 624 21.58 15.55 1.68
CA LEU A 624 21.75 14.65 0.53
C LEU A 624 22.95 15.06 -0.35
N ALA A 625 23.09 16.35 -0.65
CA ALA A 625 24.22 16.87 -1.42
C ALA A 625 25.55 16.64 -0.69
N ARG A 626 25.58 16.77 0.64
CA ARG A 626 26.77 16.44 1.45
C ARG A 626 27.13 14.97 1.34
N LEU A 627 26.14 14.07 1.44
CA LEU A 627 26.36 12.63 1.31
C LEU A 627 26.90 12.25 -0.08
N GLU A 628 26.39 12.87 -1.13
CA GLU A 628 26.91 12.69 -2.50
C GLU A 628 28.35 13.21 -2.64
N PHE A 629 28.64 14.39 -2.09
CA PHE A 629 29.99 14.95 -2.07
C PHE A 629 30.99 14.03 -1.35
N GLU A 630 30.63 13.52 -0.17
CA GLU A 630 31.47 12.59 0.60
C GLU A 630 31.71 11.28 -0.18
N SER A 631 30.69 10.76 -0.89
CA SER A 631 30.83 9.57 -1.74
C SER A 631 31.81 9.81 -2.89
N LEU A 632 31.75 10.97 -3.53
CA LEU A 632 32.69 11.36 -4.58
C LEU A 632 34.12 11.54 -4.05
N GLU A 633 34.28 12.14 -2.87
CA GLU A 633 35.58 12.31 -2.24
C GLU A 633 36.20 10.95 -1.86
N ALA A 634 35.40 10.03 -1.30
CA ALA A 634 35.84 8.67 -1.01
C ALA A 634 36.31 7.93 -2.26
N LEU A 635 35.58 8.06 -3.37
CA LEU A 635 35.97 7.48 -4.66
C LEU A 635 37.29 8.08 -5.19
N LYS A 636 37.49 9.39 -5.06
CA LYS A 636 38.74 10.07 -5.45
C LYS A 636 39.92 9.55 -4.62
N LYS A 637 39.77 9.48 -3.29
CA LYS A 637 40.81 8.96 -2.39
C LYS A 637 41.16 7.52 -2.72
N LYS A 638 40.16 6.66 -2.95
CA LYS A 638 40.37 5.26 -3.37
C LYS A 638 41.19 5.18 -4.66
N LYS A 639 40.83 5.93 -5.70
CA LYS A 639 41.58 5.97 -6.97
C LYS A 639 43.02 6.47 -6.80
N MET A 640 43.24 7.48 -5.96
CA MET A 640 44.59 7.98 -5.67
C MET A 640 45.45 6.92 -4.98
N LEU A 641 44.89 6.18 -4.02
CA LEU A 641 45.58 5.07 -3.34
C LEU A 641 45.90 3.94 -4.32
N GLU A 642 44.93 3.50 -5.13
CA GLU A 642 45.15 2.47 -6.16
C GLU A 642 46.26 2.88 -7.13
N THR A 643 46.27 4.14 -7.58
CA THR A 643 47.32 4.67 -8.47
C THR A 643 48.69 4.68 -7.79
N SER A 644 48.73 5.03 -6.49
CA SER A 644 49.96 5.00 -5.71
C SER A 644 50.47 3.58 -5.51
N GLU A 645 49.60 2.61 -5.24
CA GLU A 645 49.99 1.19 -5.12
C GLU A 645 50.52 0.64 -6.45
N LEU A 646 49.83 0.92 -7.57
CA LEU A 646 50.33 0.58 -8.90
C LEU A 646 51.71 1.19 -9.18
N SER A 647 51.93 2.45 -8.80
CA SER A 647 53.25 3.09 -8.97
C SER A 647 54.36 2.45 -8.12
N LYS A 648 54.02 1.86 -6.96
CA LYS A 648 54.95 1.13 -6.08
C LYS A 648 55.23 -0.30 -6.54
N VAL A 649 54.33 -0.92 -7.31
CA VAL A 649 54.52 -2.26 -7.89
C VAL A 649 55.34 -2.19 -9.18
N VAL A 650 55.32 -1.05 -9.87
CA VAL A 650 56.09 -0.81 -11.11
C VAL A 650 57.53 -0.32 -10.83
N GLN A 651 57.80 0.19 -9.63
CA GLN A 651 59.17 0.46 -9.12
C GLN A 651 59.72 -0.78 -8.43
#